data_AF-A0A944YI08-F1
#
_entry.id   AF-A0A944YI08-F1
#
_cell.length_a   1.000
_cell.length_b   1.000
_cell.length_c   1.000
_cell.angle_alpha   90.00
_cell.angle_beta   90.00
_cell.angle_gamma   90.00
#
_symmetry.space_group_name_H-M   'P 1'
#
loop_
_entity.id
_entity.type
_entity.pdbx_description
1 polymer ?
#
loop_
_entity_poly.entity_id
_entity_poly.type
_entity_poly.pdbx_seq_one_letter_code
_entity_poly.pdbx_strand_id
1 'polypeptide(L)'
;MPNPLSFKIAHSLSLISVSMCLLAFNISANIDKTLVESTLLINLQEFPRSKIDKSNQNNRRLSNGASTSIQDAVDSNQTALSEITPLTISLQNTFSTFNDENLLEALEYAISYLALNKTNFNLTDSDILSGIKSSIIAYLKTSEANNENLESAVSKLPEIVYSSLIPARVKSWNGNVPVWSKDISRILMETINESELAADSALLQKTLAKNSVSTLLKILSESSDKANGFTNRISNVDISRSVPNEEMLFGGTPNFMKFDPEKTKFLEFAAKGLSDALFINNQSTFSKESIQSASKLIGSGTMEGAIEFISTLEGDNSLFAYEVTKALSTGLSLSAVYNTSNKEENRDLSLPESAAESISQEIAFSVISSSLDQGYGLELNRLAESVSFGAAMGAQLASVLDKSWDYEEGWELYSRNALAKATAKGSANGSINAASKYIENDPNIDDTNTKTTRREILDVASGSALGSLIGNTGLAVYYPTIMQPIINKSAQGATSGGITADNLSMVDKPKGVTEEFEIEIARALAHGAAHGALFQIVGLKKDAMPDKRTYDFETISAAEAVSYGSTYGAITGGIKSGEDGLIIKQAIYQGTSEGATVGASLALGYDESVADLVDLKSSIAVKAAIKKTNDEAAIKANSTMAVKTIQTSSQDMLLLMRKFNINPLYTNPTRIFSNPNAVEEEPLPFKDKFPVASPI
;
A
#
# COMPACT_ATOMS: atom_id res chain seq x y z
N MET A 1 -37.51 -66.55 1.83
CA MET A 1 -37.79 -65.86 3.10
C MET A 1 -36.58 -66.02 4.03
N PRO A 2 -35.74 -64.98 4.17
CA PRO A 2 -34.80 -64.84 5.27
C PRO A 2 -35.36 -63.89 6.35
N ASN A 3 -34.99 -64.17 7.60
CA ASN A 3 -35.52 -63.60 8.84
C ASN A 3 -35.40 -62.07 8.95
N PRO A 4 -36.45 -61.34 9.41
CA PRO A 4 -36.41 -59.90 9.66
C PRO A 4 -35.61 -59.51 10.93
N LEU A 5 -35.07 -60.47 11.68
CA LEU A 5 -34.27 -60.20 12.88
C LEU A 5 -32.78 -59.87 12.59
N SER A 6 -32.21 -60.33 11.47
CA SER A 6 -30.79 -60.06 11.18
C SER A 6 -30.55 -58.64 10.67
N PHE A 7 -31.56 -58.01 10.05
CA PHE A 7 -31.45 -56.65 9.51
C PHE A 7 -31.51 -55.57 10.59
N LYS A 8 -32.20 -55.82 11.72
CA LYS A 8 -32.27 -54.88 12.84
C LYS A 8 -30.99 -54.85 13.69
N ILE A 9 -30.26 -55.96 13.78
CA ILE A 9 -29.01 -56.04 14.56
C ILE A 9 -27.85 -55.35 13.83
N ALA A 10 -27.81 -55.44 12.49
CA ALA A 10 -26.81 -54.74 11.68
C ALA A 10 -27.00 -53.21 11.68
N HIS A 11 -28.25 -52.72 11.67
CA HIS A 11 -28.55 -51.28 11.77
C HIS A 11 -28.31 -50.72 13.18
N SER A 12 -28.51 -51.50 14.25
CA SER A 12 -28.20 -51.06 15.60
C SER A 12 -26.69 -51.02 15.88
N LEU A 13 -25.89 -51.93 15.31
CA LEU A 13 -24.44 -51.89 15.46
C LEU A 13 -23.79 -50.77 14.64
N SER A 14 -24.32 -50.41 13.46
CA SER A 14 -23.80 -49.27 12.70
C SER A 14 -24.18 -47.92 13.31
N LEU A 15 -25.34 -47.81 13.97
CA LEU A 15 -25.68 -46.60 14.74
C LEU A 15 -24.85 -46.45 16.02
N ILE A 16 -24.45 -47.56 16.66
CA ILE A 16 -23.58 -47.50 17.84
C ILE A 16 -22.13 -47.17 17.45
N SER A 17 -21.63 -47.63 16.29
CA SER A 17 -20.30 -47.22 15.81
C SER A 17 -20.26 -45.78 15.29
N VAL A 18 -21.33 -45.29 14.66
CA VAL A 18 -21.43 -43.89 14.22
C VAL A 18 -21.69 -42.94 15.40
N SER A 19 -22.41 -43.39 16.44
CA SER A 19 -22.60 -42.59 17.66
C SER A 19 -21.41 -42.66 18.64
N MET A 20 -20.56 -43.70 18.59
CA MET A 20 -19.28 -43.74 19.32
C MET A 20 -18.15 -42.98 18.61
N CYS A 21 -18.20 -42.81 17.28
CA CYS A 21 -17.28 -41.90 16.58
C CYS A 21 -17.65 -40.41 16.74
N LEU A 22 -18.89 -40.09 17.12
CA LEU A 22 -19.34 -38.72 17.48
C LEU A 22 -19.22 -38.42 18.99
N LEU A 23 -18.74 -39.38 19.78
CA LEU A 23 -18.42 -39.26 21.21
C LEU A 23 -17.00 -39.70 21.51
N ALA A 24 -16.08 -39.53 20.55
CA ALA A 24 -14.69 -39.28 20.89
C ALA A 24 -14.65 -37.87 21.50
N PHE A 25 -14.97 -37.80 22.80
CA PHE A 25 -14.35 -36.79 23.64
C PHE A 25 -12.86 -36.84 23.31
N ASN A 26 -12.36 -35.81 22.63
CA ASN A 26 -11.00 -35.36 22.88
C ASN A 26 -10.97 -35.16 24.40
N ILE A 27 -10.44 -36.14 25.11
CA ILE A 27 -9.95 -35.93 26.47
C ILE A 27 -8.67 -35.12 26.27
N SER A 28 -8.80 -33.86 25.82
CA SER A 28 -7.80 -32.85 26.12
C SER A 28 -7.88 -32.64 27.62
N ALA A 29 -6.73 -32.64 28.28
CA ALA A 29 -6.66 -32.39 29.71
C ALA A 29 -7.27 -31.01 29.98
N ASN A 30 -8.46 -30.95 30.59
CA ASN A 30 -9.18 -29.71 30.85
C ASN A 30 -8.29 -28.77 31.68
N ILE A 31 -8.02 -27.56 31.20
CA ILE A 31 -7.23 -26.56 31.93
C ILE A 31 -7.86 -26.26 33.30
N ASP A 32 -7.03 -25.98 34.30
CA ASP A 32 -7.51 -25.47 35.59
C ASP A 32 -7.92 -24.00 35.45
N LYS A 33 -9.17 -23.79 35.03
CA LYS A 33 -9.80 -22.47 34.88
C LYS A 33 -9.77 -21.67 36.17
N THR A 34 -9.88 -22.33 37.33
CA THR A 34 -9.91 -21.65 38.63
C THR A 34 -8.55 -21.05 38.97
N LEU A 35 -7.46 -21.69 38.53
CA LEU A 35 -6.11 -21.16 38.70
C LEU A 35 -5.92 -19.87 37.89
N VAL A 36 -6.34 -19.87 36.61
CA VAL A 36 -6.28 -18.69 35.73
C VAL A 36 -7.15 -17.54 36.29
N GLU A 37 -8.38 -17.82 36.70
CA GLU A 37 -9.28 -16.84 37.32
C GLU A 37 -8.68 -16.23 38.59
N SER A 38 -8.14 -17.07 39.47
CA SER A 38 -7.55 -16.63 40.73
C SER A 38 -6.38 -15.69 40.47
N THR A 39 -5.52 -16.02 39.51
CA THR A 39 -4.39 -15.17 39.11
C THR A 39 -4.86 -13.79 38.60
N LEU A 40 -5.90 -13.75 37.77
CA LEU A 40 -6.49 -12.50 37.28
C LEU A 40 -7.12 -11.68 38.41
N LEU A 41 -7.85 -12.32 39.33
CA LEU A 41 -8.53 -11.67 40.44
C LEU A 41 -7.54 -11.11 41.48
N ILE A 42 -6.47 -11.83 41.79
CA ILE A 42 -5.42 -11.37 42.71
C ILE A 42 -4.74 -10.09 42.18
N ASN A 43 -4.55 -10.02 40.87
CA ASN A 43 -3.90 -8.88 40.22
C ASN A 43 -4.88 -7.75 39.83
N LEU A 44 -6.18 -7.86 40.16
CA LEU A 44 -7.19 -6.87 39.75
C LEU A 44 -6.94 -5.46 40.33
N GLN A 45 -6.16 -5.36 41.40
CA GLN A 45 -5.75 -4.10 42.01
C GLN A 45 -4.63 -3.38 41.24
N GLU A 46 -3.87 -4.13 40.42
CA GLU A 46 -2.70 -3.65 39.66
C GLU A 46 -3.11 -3.04 38.30
N PHE A 47 -4.36 -3.28 37.87
CA PHE A 47 -4.90 -2.57 36.72
C PHE A 47 -4.86 -1.07 37.00
N PRO A 48 -4.40 -0.26 36.03
CA PRO A 48 -4.28 1.18 36.18
C PRO A 48 -5.67 1.80 36.25
N ARG A 49 -6.32 1.68 37.42
CA ARG A 49 -7.62 2.28 37.74
C ARG A 49 -7.44 3.80 37.75
N SER A 50 -7.40 4.41 36.57
CA SER A 50 -7.27 5.85 36.46
C SER A 50 -8.60 6.51 36.82
N LYS A 51 -8.50 7.50 37.72
CA LYS A 51 -9.51 8.53 37.92
C LYS A 51 -9.93 9.04 36.55
N ILE A 52 -11.24 9.00 36.25
CA ILE A 52 -11.93 9.74 35.17
C ILE A 52 -10.90 10.50 34.33
N ASP A 53 -10.45 9.90 33.23
CA ASP A 53 -9.71 10.68 32.25
C ASP A 53 -10.60 11.87 31.92
N LYS A 54 -10.12 13.07 32.28
CA LYS A 54 -10.70 14.32 31.77
C LYS A 54 -10.33 14.45 30.29
N SER A 55 -10.56 13.43 29.48
CA SER A 55 -10.49 13.51 28.03
C SER A 55 -11.88 13.87 27.51
N ASN A 56 -12.49 14.97 27.99
CA ASN A 56 -13.76 15.47 27.43
C ASN A 56 -14.12 16.90 27.92
N GLN A 57 -13.17 17.85 27.94
CA GLN A 57 -13.54 19.27 28.00
C GLN A 57 -13.23 20.08 26.74
N ASN A 58 -12.43 19.56 25.81
CA ASN A 58 -12.17 20.24 24.53
C ASN A 58 -12.56 19.44 23.28
N ASN A 59 -13.06 18.21 23.41
CA ASN A 59 -13.64 17.49 22.27
C ASN A 59 -15.01 18.10 21.96
N ARG A 60 -15.05 18.98 20.95
CA ARG A 60 -16.31 19.48 20.37
C ARG A 60 -17.01 18.30 19.69
N ARG A 61 -17.86 17.62 20.46
CA ARG A 61 -18.70 16.49 20.04
C ARG A 61 -19.44 16.81 18.73
N LEU A 62 -19.12 16.08 17.67
CA LEU A 62 -20.11 15.73 16.67
C LEU A 62 -21.08 14.70 17.27
N SER A 63 -22.31 14.63 16.74
CA SER A 63 -23.41 13.80 17.27
C SER A 63 -23.00 12.34 17.50
N ASN A 64 -23.56 11.69 18.53
CA ASN A 64 -23.27 10.31 18.96
C ASN A 64 -23.39 9.20 17.88
N GLY A 65 -23.86 9.51 16.67
CA GLY A 65 -23.92 8.58 15.53
C GLY A 65 -22.79 8.75 14.51
N ALA A 66 -21.84 9.67 14.71
CA ALA A 66 -20.82 10.06 13.73
C ALA A 66 -19.37 9.96 14.26
N SER A 67 -19.10 9.06 15.22
CA SER A 67 -17.74 8.78 15.72
C SER A 67 -16.96 7.85 14.76
N THR A 68 -17.06 8.11 13.45
CA THR A 68 -16.34 7.40 12.37
C THR A 68 -15.22 8.27 11.78
N SER A 69 -14.94 9.41 12.41
CA SER A 69 -13.93 10.35 11.91
C SER A 69 -12.53 9.78 12.13
N ILE A 70 -11.70 9.85 11.08
CA ILE A 70 -10.27 9.50 11.15
C ILE A 70 -9.55 10.33 12.22
N GLN A 71 -10.09 11.50 12.58
CA GLN A 71 -9.56 12.38 13.63
C GLN A 71 -9.61 11.72 15.02
N ASP A 72 -10.75 11.13 15.42
CA ASP A 72 -10.86 10.43 16.72
C ASP A 72 -9.86 9.27 16.84
N ALA A 73 -9.50 8.66 15.70
CA ALA A 73 -8.54 7.57 15.60
C ALA A 73 -7.06 8.02 15.63
N VAL A 74 -6.81 9.30 15.30
CA VAL A 74 -5.49 9.93 15.27
C VAL A 74 -5.20 10.66 16.59
N ASP A 75 -6.18 11.34 17.17
CA ASP A 75 -6.07 11.94 18.52
C ASP A 75 -5.88 10.87 19.62
N SER A 76 -6.23 9.61 19.32
CA SER A 76 -5.97 8.42 20.13
C SER A 76 -4.60 7.75 19.86
N ASN A 77 -3.70 8.35 19.06
CA ASN A 77 -2.28 7.96 18.96
C ASN A 77 -1.48 8.26 20.26
N GLN A 78 -2.15 8.27 21.40
CA GLN A 78 -1.53 8.43 22.71
C GLN A 78 -0.62 7.23 23.00
N THR A 79 0.51 7.57 23.63
CA THR A 79 1.54 6.76 24.31
C THR A 79 1.31 5.25 24.31
N ALA A 80 2.35 4.50 23.92
CA ALA A 80 2.40 3.03 24.00
C ALA A 80 1.78 2.54 25.31
N LEU A 81 0.80 1.64 25.19
CA LEU A 81 0.04 1.15 26.33
C LEU A 81 0.96 0.25 27.16
N SER A 82 1.27 0.61 28.41
CA SER A 82 2.19 -0.21 29.20
C SER A 82 1.54 -1.54 29.61
N GLU A 83 2.34 -2.60 29.63
CA GLU A 83 1.94 -3.85 30.28
C GLU A 83 1.77 -3.66 31.80
N ILE A 84 0.96 -4.53 32.42
CA ILE A 84 0.82 -4.64 33.87
C ILE A 84 1.83 -5.68 34.36
N THR A 85 3.07 -5.26 34.63
CA THR A 85 4.18 -6.17 34.97
C THR A 85 3.85 -7.19 36.07
N PRO A 86 3.17 -6.84 37.20
CA PRO A 86 2.78 -7.83 38.21
C PRO A 86 1.85 -8.93 37.67
N LEU A 87 0.93 -8.55 36.78
CA LEU A 87 0.03 -9.46 36.12
C LEU A 87 0.78 -10.35 35.13
N THR A 88 1.67 -9.78 34.32
CA THR A 88 2.52 -10.52 33.37
C THR A 88 3.30 -11.63 34.10
N ILE A 89 3.98 -11.30 35.20
CA ILE A 89 4.75 -12.27 35.99
C ILE A 89 3.85 -13.36 36.58
N SER A 90 2.70 -12.97 37.14
CA SER A 90 1.76 -13.92 37.77
C SER A 90 1.16 -14.90 36.75
N LEU A 91 0.79 -14.39 35.57
CA LEU A 91 0.28 -15.21 34.47
C LEU A 91 1.38 -16.11 33.90
N GLN A 92 2.62 -15.63 33.75
CA GLN A 92 3.74 -16.46 33.30
C GLN A 92 3.98 -17.64 34.24
N ASN A 93 3.96 -17.40 35.56
CA ASN A 93 4.07 -18.46 36.57
C ASN A 93 2.89 -19.44 36.56
N THR A 94 1.70 -18.96 36.20
CA THR A 94 0.51 -19.81 36.09
C THR A 94 0.58 -20.67 34.83
N PHE A 95 0.93 -20.04 33.71
CA PHE A 95 1.04 -20.67 32.41
C PHE A 95 2.13 -21.74 32.36
N SER A 96 3.24 -21.56 33.08
CA SER A 96 4.29 -22.58 33.18
C SER A 96 3.86 -23.85 33.93
N THR A 97 2.69 -23.86 34.57
CA THR A 97 2.11 -25.06 35.19
C THR A 97 1.27 -25.91 34.24
N PHE A 98 0.92 -25.37 33.06
CA PHE A 98 0.18 -26.10 32.03
C PHE A 98 1.14 -26.78 31.05
N ASN A 99 0.72 -27.93 30.52
CA ASN A 99 1.43 -28.58 29.41
C ASN A 99 1.23 -27.77 28.11
N ASP A 100 2.15 -27.92 27.16
CA ASP A 100 2.17 -27.19 25.87
C ASP A 100 0.83 -27.23 25.11
N GLU A 101 0.15 -28.39 25.08
CA GLU A 101 -1.15 -28.55 24.41
C GLU A 101 -2.28 -27.69 25.02
N ASN A 102 -2.13 -27.29 26.28
CA ASN A 102 -3.14 -26.59 27.08
C ASN A 102 -2.83 -25.09 27.24
N LEU A 103 -1.62 -24.65 26.87
CA LEU A 103 -1.15 -23.30 27.07
C LEU A 103 -1.98 -22.28 26.26
N LEU A 104 -2.33 -22.64 25.03
CA LEU A 104 -3.17 -21.82 24.15
C LEU A 104 -4.60 -21.66 24.70
N GLU A 105 -5.19 -22.74 25.21
CA GLU A 105 -6.53 -22.72 25.82
C GLU A 105 -6.53 -21.86 27.10
N ALA A 106 -5.44 -21.88 27.87
CA ALA A 106 -5.29 -21.03 29.06
C ALA A 106 -5.25 -19.53 28.70
N LEU A 107 -4.56 -19.16 27.62
CA LEU A 107 -4.56 -17.79 27.09
C LEU A 107 -5.97 -17.36 26.63
N GLU A 108 -6.62 -18.19 25.82
CA GLU A 108 -7.98 -17.94 25.32
C GLU A 108 -8.96 -17.72 26.49
N TYR A 109 -8.85 -18.56 27.52
CA TYR A 109 -9.66 -18.45 28.72
C TYR A 109 -9.39 -17.15 29.49
N ALA A 110 -8.12 -16.78 29.67
CA ALA A 110 -7.75 -15.55 30.37
C ALA A 110 -8.33 -14.29 29.68
N ILE A 111 -8.19 -14.20 28.36
CA ILE A 111 -8.72 -13.08 27.56
C ILE A 111 -10.25 -13.07 27.60
N SER A 112 -10.88 -14.22 27.40
CA SER A 112 -12.34 -14.35 27.44
C SER A 112 -12.91 -13.96 28.79
N TYR A 113 -12.25 -14.36 29.89
CA TYR A 113 -12.68 -14.02 31.25
C TYR A 113 -12.55 -12.52 31.55
N LEU A 114 -11.46 -11.88 31.14
CA LEU A 114 -11.30 -10.42 31.26
C LEU A 114 -12.38 -9.68 30.46
N ALA A 115 -12.62 -10.08 29.20
CA ALA A 115 -13.63 -9.47 28.35
C ALA A 115 -15.06 -9.65 28.91
N LEU A 116 -15.39 -10.85 29.39
CA LEU A 116 -16.68 -11.15 30.01
C LEU A 116 -16.97 -10.27 31.23
N ASN A 117 -15.94 -9.98 32.03
CA ASN A 117 -16.09 -9.30 33.31
C ASN A 117 -15.70 -7.82 33.27
N LYS A 118 -15.47 -7.22 32.08
CA LYS A 118 -15.14 -5.80 31.94
C LYS A 118 -16.02 -4.88 32.80
N THR A 119 -17.34 -5.07 32.72
CA THR A 119 -18.31 -4.28 33.50
C THR A 119 -18.32 -4.65 34.99
N ASN A 120 -18.18 -5.94 35.31
CA ASN A 120 -18.19 -6.44 36.69
C ASN A 120 -16.97 -5.95 37.48
N PHE A 121 -15.82 -5.85 36.80
CA PHE A 121 -14.56 -5.40 37.35
C PHE A 121 -14.36 -3.89 37.23
N ASN A 122 -15.30 -3.17 36.60
CA ASN A 122 -15.23 -1.73 36.35
C ASN A 122 -13.93 -1.33 35.61
N LEU A 123 -13.57 -2.10 34.58
CA LEU A 123 -12.39 -1.88 33.75
C LEU A 123 -12.70 -0.93 32.60
N THR A 124 -11.79 0.00 32.34
CA THR A 124 -11.80 0.85 31.14
C THR A 124 -11.38 0.06 29.90
N ASP A 125 -11.54 0.64 28.71
CA ASP A 125 -11.07 0.01 27.46
C ASP A 125 -9.53 -0.17 27.49
N SER A 126 -8.82 0.85 28.01
CA SER A 126 -7.37 0.83 28.26
C SER A 126 -6.96 -0.29 29.21
N ASP A 127 -7.67 -0.46 30.33
CA ASP A 127 -7.40 -1.53 31.30
C ASP A 127 -7.50 -2.92 30.67
N ILE A 128 -8.54 -3.16 29.85
CA ILE A 128 -8.74 -4.44 29.15
C ILE A 128 -7.59 -4.68 28.16
N LEU A 129 -7.21 -3.67 27.37
CA LEU A 129 -6.12 -3.79 26.41
C LEU A 129 -4.78 -4.07 27.11
N SER A 130 -4.49 -3.41 28.24
CA SER A 130 -3.29 -3.68 29.05
C SER A 130 -3.29 -5.10 29.64
N GLY A 131 -4.44 -5.57 30.12
CA GLY A 131 -4.58 -6.94 30.64
C GLY A 131 -4.39 -8.00 29.56
N ILE A 132 -4.92 -7.77 28.36
CA ILE A 132 -4.71 -8.64 27.19
C ILE A 132 -3.24 -8.64 26.78
N LYS A 133 -2.62 -7.45 26.71
CA LYS A 133 -1.20 -7.28 26.39
C LYS A 133 -0.32 -8.07 27.36
N SER A 134 -0.53 -7.94 28.67
CA SER A 134 0.16 -8.73 29.70
C SER A 134 -0.06 -10.24 29.55
N SER A 135 -1.27 -10.67 29.19
CA SER A 135 -1.59 -12.09 28.99
C SER A 135 -0.82 -12.67 27.79
N ILE A 136 -0.72 -11.91 26.69
CA ILE A 136 0.02 -12.32 25.50
C ILE A 136 1.53 -12.38 25.78
N ILE A 137 2.10 -11.36 26.44
CA ILE A 137 3.53 -11.35 26.80
C ILE A 137 3.86 -12.55 27.69
N ALA A 138 3.01 -12.83 28.69
CA ALA A 138 3.17 -14.01 29.54
C ALA A 138 3.13 -15.31 28.74
N TYR A 139 2.19 -15.45 27.81
CA TYR A 139 2.07 -16.61 26.92
C TYR A 139 3.31 -16.80 26.05
N LEU A 140 3.80 -15.74 25.40
CA LEU A 140 4.96 -15.79 24.51
C LEU A 140 6.23 -16.19 25.26
N LYS A 141 6.47 -15.59 26.44
CA LYS A 141 7.61 -15.94 27.30
C LYS A 141 7.57 -17.39 27.77
N THR A 142 6.38 -17.91 28.10
CA THR A 142 6.22 -19.32 28.48
C THR A 142 6.41 -20.25 27.28
N SER A 143 5.87 -19.89 26.12
CA SER A 143 6.02 -20.68 24.88
C SER A 143 7.50 -20.81 24.47
N GLU A 144 8.28 -19.73 24.60
CA GLU A 144 9.72 -19.76 24.36
C GLU A 144 10.45 -20.63 25.37
N ALA A 145 10.12 -20.51 26.67
CA ALA A 145 10.72 -21.32 27.72
C ALA A 145 10.45 -22.83 27.53
N ASN A 146 9.31 -23.19 26.95
CA ASN A 146 8.94 -24.57 26.64
C ASN A 146 9.55 -25.06 25.31
N ASN A 147 10.29 -24.23 24.58
CA ASN A 147 10.83 -24.51 23.23
C ASN A 147 9.74 -24.80 22.18
N GLU A 148 8.56 -24.17 22.30
CA GLU A 148 7.53 -24.25 21.27
C GLU A 148 7.96 -23.51 19.99
N ASN A 149 7.37 -23.87 18.86
CA ASN A 149 7.53 -23.10 17.63
C ASN A 149 6.78 -21.75 17.76
N LEU A 150 7.54 -20.70 18.06
CA LEU A 150 7.01 -19.35 18.25
C LEU A 150 6.28 -18.79 17.02
N GLU A 151 6.67 -19.17 15.79
CA GLU A 151 5.94 -18.75 14.59
C GLU A 151 4.51 -19.34 14.58
N SER A 152 4.38 -20.62 14.95
CA SER A 152 3.08 -21.28 15.08
C SER A 152 2.28 -20.79 16.29
N ALA A 153 2.93 -20.33 17.35
CA ALA A 153 2.26 -19.73 18.50
C ALA A 153 1.69 -18.36 18.12
N VAL A 154 2.52 -17.52 17.49
CA VAL A 154 2.17 -16.16 17.05
C VAL A 154 1.07 -16.17 15.98
N SER A 155 1.05 -17.15 15.08
CA SER A 155 0.02 -17.24 14.03
C SER A 155 -1.40 -17.41 14.59
N LYS A 156 -1.56 -17.98 15.80
CA LYS A 156 -2.86 -18.23 16.44
C LYS A 156 -3.35 -17.06 17.30
N LEU A 157 -2.45 -16.15 17.70
CA LEU A 157 -2.80 -15.02 18.59
C LEU A 157 -3.92 -14.13 18.05
N PRO A 158 -3.92 -13.73 16.75
CA PRO A 158 -4.97 -12.86 16.25
C PRO A 158 -6.35 -13.52 16.32
N GLU A 159 -6.45 -14.81 16.00
CA GLU A 159 -7.72 -15.55 16.06
C GLU A 159 -8.30 -15.54 17.48
N ILE A 160 -7.47 -15.82 18.48
CA ILE A 160 -7.89 -15.81 19.88
C ILE A 160 -8.36 -14.43 20.31
N VAL A 161 -7.55 -13.40 20.06
CA VAL A 161 -7.84 -12.05 20.58
C VAL A 161 -9.02 -11.43 19.84
N TYR A 162 -9.03 -11.46 18.51
CA TYR A 162 -10.13 -10.86 17.75
C TYR A 162 -11.44 -11.60 17.97
N SER A 163 -11.46 -12.93 17.92
CA SER A 163 -12.72 -13.69 18.06
C SER A 163 -13.29 -13.60 19.47
N SER A 164 -12.45 -13.40 20.49
CA SER A 164 -12.90 -13.16 21.87
C SER A 164 -13.61 -11.81 22.05
N LEU A 165 -13.37 -10.84 21.16
CA LEU A 165 -13.79 -9.44 21.32
C LEU A 165 -14.78 -8.98 20.24
N ILE A 166 -14.43 -9.17 18.97
CA ILE A 166 -15.14 -8.61 17.82
C ILE A 166 -16.04 -9.69 17.17
N PRO A 167 -17.28 -9.34 16.78
CA PRO A 167 -17.97 -8.07 17.02
C PRO A 167 -18.78 -8.06 18.34
N ALA A 168 -19.03 -9.22 18.94
CA ALA A 168 -20.05 -9.39 19.98
C ALA A 168 -19.74 -8.64 21.29
N ARG A 169 -18.50 -8.69 21.81
CA ARG A 169 -18.15 -7.99 23.06
C ARG A 169 -18.11 -6.49 22.86
N VAL A 170 -17.47 -6.04 21.78
CA VAL A 170 -17.41 -4.61 21.44
C VAL A 170 -18.80 -4.01 21.32
N LYS A 171 -19.74 -4.73 20.69
CA LYS A 171 -21.16 -4.35 20.64
C LYS A 171 -21.78 -4.24 22.04
N SER A 172 -21.55 -5.21 22.92
CA SER A 172 -22.08 -5.20 24.29
C SER A 172 -21.58 -4.02 25.12
N TRP A 173 -20.40 -3.49 24.79
CA TRP A 173 -19.80 -2.31 25.42
C TRP A 173 -20.21 -0.99 24.75
N ASN A 174 -21.05 -1.05 23.71
CA ASN A 174 -21.37 0.10 22.85
C ASN A 174 -20.10 0.74 22.22
N GLY A 175 -19.09 -0.08 21.96
CA GLY A 175 -17.83 0.33 21.34
C GLY A 175 -17.92 0.35 19.81
N ASN A 176 -16.91 0.95 19.17
CA ASN A 176 -16.76 1.02 17.73
C ASN A 176 -15.73 -0.03 17.25
N VAL A 177 -16.14 -0.93 16.34
CA VAL A 177 -15.29 -2.04 15.89
C VAL A 177 -14.00 -1.55 15.22
N PRO A 178 -14.03 -0.59 14.28
CA PRO A 178 -12.80 -0.02 13.73
C PRO A 178 -11.79 0.44 14.79
N VAL A 179 -12.21 1.20 15.82
CA VAL A 179 -11.31 1.66 16.89
C VAL A 179 -10.70 0.47 17.64
N TRP A 180 -11.52 -0.50 18.04
CA TRP A 180 -11.02 -1.71 18.70
C TRP A 180 -10.11 -2.54 17.80
N SER A 181 -10.39 -2.65 16.50
CA SER A 181 -9.54 -3.32 15.53
C SER A 181 -8.14 -2.68 15.46
N LYS A 182 -8.07 -1.33 15.44
CA LYS A 182 -6.80 -0.59 15.51
C LYS A 182 -6.04 -0.89 16.79
N ASP A 183 -6.69 -0.76 17.94
CA ASP A 183 -6.01 -0.89 19.24
C ASP A 183 -5.56 -2.33 19.49
N ILE A 184 -6.37 -3.33 19.13
CA ILE A 184 -6.00 -4.75 19.19
C ILE A 184 -4.80 -5.03 18.27
N SER A 185 -4.85 -4.57 17.02
CA SER A 185 -3.73 -4.72 16.07
C SER A 185 -2.43 -4.15 16.62
N ARG A 186 -2.50 -2.95 17.22
CA ARG A 186 -1.36 -2.27 17.81
C ARG A 186 -0.78 -3.07 18.97
N ILE A 187 -1.59 -3.46 19.96
CA ILE A 187 -1.07 -4.21 21.11
C ILE A 187 -0.50 -5.56 20.71
N LEU A 188 -1.12 -6.27 19.75
CA LEU A 188 -0.62 -7.53 19.25
C LEU A 188 0.81 -7.36 18.72
N MET A 189 1.04 -6.33 17.90
CA MET A 189 2.36 -6.06 17.33
C MET A 189 3.37 -5.58 18.38
N GLU A 190 2.96 -4.73 19.32
CA GLU A 190 3.81 -4.29 20.44
C GLU A 190 4.27 -5.46 21.32
N THR A 191 3.43 -6.48 21.52
CA THR A 191 3.78 -7.63 22.36
C THR A 191 5.01 -8.39 21.84
N ILE A 192 5.21 -8.46 20.52
CA ILE A 192 6.41 -9.11 19.96
C ILE A 192 7.68 -8.33 20.34
N ASN A 193 7.61 -7.00 20.31
CA ASN A 193 8.73 -6.13 20.65
C ASN A 193 9.03 -6.13 22.15
N GLU A 194 8.00 -6.15 22.99
CA GLU A 194 8.13 -6.05 24.45
C GLU A 194 8.35 -7.40 25.14
N SER A 195 8.14 -8.52 24.43
CA SER A 195 8.37 -9.85 25.01
C SER A 195 9.85 -10.21 25.12
N GLU A 196 10.77 -9.45 24.52
CA GLU A 196 12.22 -9.68 24.54
C GLU A 196 12.62 -11.11 24.09
N LEU A 197 11.90 -11.65 23.10
CA LEU A 197 12.11 -13.00 22.58
C LEU A 197 13.48 -13.12 21.88
N ALA A 198 14.10 -14.29 21.97
CA ALA A 198 15.35 -14.62 21.28
C ALA A 198 15.15 -14.91 19.78
N ALA A 199 13.92 -15.24 19.38
CA ALA A 199 13.57 -15.51 17.98
C ALA A 199 13.60 -14.26 17.09
N ASP A 200 13.65 -14.48 15.76
CA ASP A 200 13.62 -13.40 14.78
C ASP A 200 12.29 -12.62 14.84
N SER A 201 12.35 -11.44 15.46
CA SER A 201 11.19 -10.57 15.64
C SER A 201 10.58 -10.15 14.30
N ALA A 202 11.37 -10.01 13.24
CA ALA A 202 10.86 -9.61 11.94
C ALA A 202 9.97 -10.70 11.32
N LEU A 203 10.37 -11.97 11.44
CA LEU A 203 9.56 -13.11 11.00
C LEU A 203 8.24 -13.18 11.79
N LEU A 204 8.31 -13.09 13.12
CA LEU A 204 7.13 -13.17 13.98
C LEU A 204 6.15 -12.02 13.72
N GLN A 205 6.64 -10.80 13.58
CA GLN A 205 5.80 -9.63 13.25
C GLN A 205 5.14 -9.78 11.87
N LYS A 206 5.85 -10.31 10.85
CA LYS A 206 5.26 -10.59 9.54
C LYS A 206 4.12 -11.60 9.66
N THR A 207 4.36 -12.72 10.34
CA THR A 207 3.38 -13.78 10.57
C THR A 207 2.16 -13.25 11.33
N LEU A 208 2.37 -12.40 12.33
CA LEU A 208 1.30 -11.76 13.07
C LEU A 208 0.44 -10.83 12.19
N ALA A 209 1.07 -9.97 11.37
CA ALA A 209 0.37 -9.07 10.46
C ALA A 209 -0.51 -9.84 9.48
N LYS A 210 0.04 -10.90 8.89
CA LYS A 210 -0.67 -11.82 8.00
C LYS A 210 -1.91 -12.42 8.64
N ASN A 211 -1.74 -13.10 9.78
CA ASN A 211 -2.84 -13.77 10.45
C ASN A 211 -3.87 -12.80 11.02
N SER A 212 -3.48 -11.56 11.36
CA SER A 212 -4.41 -10.52 11.82
C SER A 212 -5.41 -10.14 10.75
N VAL A 213 -4.95 -9.91 9.51
CA VAL A 213 -5.84 -9.57 8.40
C VAL A 213 -6.71 -10.76 8.00
N SER A 214 -6.13 -11.96 7.89
CA SER A 214 -6.90 -13.16 7.54
C SER A 214 -7.97 -13.47 8.59
N THR A 215 -7.67 -13.31 9.88
CA THR A 215 -8.64 -13.49 10.97
C THR A 215 -9.77 -12.48 10.89
N LEU A 216 -9.46 -11.21 10.65
CA LEU A 216 -10.47 -10.15 10.56
C LEU A 216 -11.43 -10.38 9.37
N LEU A 217 -10.91 -10.86 8.23
CA LEU A 217 -11.72 -11.26 7.09
C LEU A 217 -12.53 -12.53 7.37
N LYS A 218 -11.96 -13.50 8.10
CA LYS A 218 -12.69 -14.69 8.58
C LYS A 218 -13.88 -14.28 9.45
N ILE A 219 -13.66 -13.41 10.44
CA ILE A 219 -14.73 -12.87 11.30
C ILE A 219 -15.79 -12.13 10.47
N LEU A 220 -15.38 -11.35 9.47
CA LEU A 220 -16.32 -10.71 8.55
C LEU A 220 -17.20 -11.74 7.82
N SER A 221 -16.62 -12.84 7.35
CA SER A 221 -17.33 -13.88 6.61
C SER A 221 -18.26 -14.74 7.49
N GLU A 222 -17.81 -15.11 8.70
CA GLU A 222 -18.47 -16.13 9.54
C GLU A 222 -19.42 -15.52 10.59
N SER A 223 -19.20 -14.26 11.00
CA SER A 223 -19.97 -13.69 12.10
C SER A 223 -21.45 -13.48 11.74
N SER A 224 -22.35 -13.80 12.67
CA SER A 224 -23.77 -13.48 12.57
C SER A 224 -24.13 -12.09 13.11
N ASP A 225 -23.21 -11.43 13.83
CA ASP A 225 -23.48 -10.20 14.56
C ASP A 225 -23.07 -8.95 13.79
N LYS A 226 -23.93 -7.93 13.80
CA LYS A 226 -23.60 -6.55 13.41
C LYS A 226 -23.22 -5.72 14.62
N ALA A 227 -22.28 -4.79 14.45
CA ALA A 227 -21.83 -3.85 15.48
C ALA A 227 -21.55 -2.46 14.88
N ASN A 228 -21.27 -1.46 15.71
CA ASN A 228 -20.98 -0.12 15.23
C ASN A 228 -19.68 -0.11 14.39
N GLY A 229 -19.76 0.37 13.14
CA GLY A 229 -18.67 0.31 12.16
C GLY A 229 -18.34 -1.09 11.64
N PHE A 230 -19.26 -2.07 11.78
CA PHE A 230 -19.06 -3.44 11.28
C PHE A 230 -20.35 -4.06 10.74
N THR A 231 -20.35 -4.34 9.44
CA THR A 231 -21.43 -5.05 8.74
C THR A 231 -20.94 -6.40 8.27
N ASN A 232 -21.46 -7.46 8.87
CA ASN A 232 -21.05 -8.85 8.66
C ASN A 232 -21.41 -9.41 7.28
N ARG A 233 -20.92 -10.63 7.02
CA ARG A 233 -21.04 -11.48 5.82
C ARG A 233 -20.26 -10.99 4.61
N ILE A 234 -19.80 -11.95 3.81
CA ILE A 234 -19.26 -11.71 2.48
C ILE A 234 -20.17 -12.46 1.49
N SER A 235 -20.63 -11.77 0.46
CA SER A 235 -21.38 -12.35 -0.65
C SER A 235 -20.91 -11.77 -1.97
N ASN A 236 -21.06 -12.54 -3.05
CA ASN A 236 -20.60 -12.12 -4.37
C ASN A 236 -21.33 -10.85 -4.83
N VAL A 237 -20.56 -9.96 -5.45
CA VAL A 237 -21.07 -8.74 -6.06
C VAL A 237 -21.04 -8.90 -7.57
N ASP A 238 -22.12 -8.50 -8.24
CA ASP A 238 -22.22 -8.55 -9.69
C ASP A 238 -21.16 -7.65 -10.34
N ILE A 239 -20.28 -8.26 -11.14
CA ILE A 239 -19.17 -7.60 -11.85
C ILE A 239 -19.71 -6.54 -12.83
N SER A 240 -20.92 -6.73 -13.37
CA SER A 240 -21.56 -5.75 -14.24
C SER A 240 -21.95 -4.45 -13.52
N ARG A 241 -21.87 -4.44 -12.18
CA ARG A 241 -22.24 -3.30 -11.32
C ARG A 241 -23.64 -2.76 -11.59
N SER A 242 -24.54 -3.64 -12.01
CA SER A 242 -25.93 -3.30 -12.37
C SER A 242 -26.92 -3.60 -11.23
N VAL A 243 -26.52 -4.40 -10.24
CA VAL A 243 -27.35 -4.84 -9.12
C VAL A 243 -26.70 -4.45 -7.78
N PRO A 244 -27.41 -3.72 -6.89
CA PRO A 244 -26.89 -3.42 -5.56
C PRO A 244 -26.88 -4.67 -4.67
N ASN A 245 -25.98 -4.71 -3.68
CA ASN A 245 -25.90 -5.75 -2.67
C ASN A 245 -25.83 -5.11 -1.27
N GLU A 246 -26.93 -5.18 -0.53
CA GLU A 246 -27.04 -4.59 0.82
C GLU A 246 -26.13 -5.25 1.86
N GLU A 247 -25.89 -6.56 1.77
CA GLU A 247 -25.00 -7.28 2.69
C GLU A 247 -23.55 -6.78 2.55
N MET A 248 -23.16 -6.48 1.32
CA MET A 248 -21.85 -5.96 0.98
C MET A 248 -21.76 -4.44 1.10
N LEU A 249 -22.83 -3.75 1.52
CA LEU A 249 -22.96 -2.29 1.44
C LEU A 249 -22.55 -1.74 0.07
N PHE A 250 -22.90 -2.48 -0.99
CA PHE A 250 -22.59 -2.14 -2.36
C PHE A 250 -23.83 -1.52 -3.03
N GLY A 251 -23.73 -0.27 -3.44
CA GLY A 251 -24.85 0.45 -4.02
C GLY A 251 -24.45 1.79 -4.65
N GLY A 252 -25.43 2.54 -5.12
CA GLY A 252 -25.21 3.83 -5.77
C GLY A 252 -26.25 4.10 -6.85
N THR A 253 -25.91 4.96 -7.80
CA THR A 253 -26.72 5.19 -8.99
C THR A 253 -26.39 4.16 -10.07
N PRO A 254 -27.31 3.84 -11.00
CA PRO A 254 -27.00 3.02 -12.17
C PRO A 254 -25.72 3.53 -12.86
N ASN A 255 -24.82 2.61 -13.24
CA ASN A 255 -23.48 2.85 -13.80
C ASN A 255 -22.42 3.39 -12.82
N PHE A 256 -22.77 3.71 -11.57
CA PHE A 256 -21.83 4.20 -10.54
C PHE A 256 -22.04 3.51 -9.19
N MET A 257 -22.14 2.19 -9.20
CA MET A 257 -22.16 1.42 -7.96
C MET A 257 -20.77 1.29 -7.35
N LYS A 258 -20.71 1.43 -6.03
CA LYS A 258 -19.48 1.33 -5.24
C LYS A 258 -19.76 0.71 -3.87
N PHE A 259 -18.71 0.22 -3.23
CA PHE A 259 -18.77 -0.12 -1.82
C PHE A 259 -18.88 1.14 -0.97
N ASP A 260 -19.70 1.07 0.07
CA ASP A 260 -19.60 1.99 1.20
C ASP A 260 -18.28 1.70 1.94
N PRO A 261 -17.42 2.71 2.18
CA PRO A 261 -16.20 2.55 2.95
C PRO A 261 -16.39 1.90 4.33
N GLU A 262 -17.58 2.05 4.95
CA GLU A 262 -17.90 1.40 6.23
C GLU A 262 -17.81 -0.14 6.15
N LYS A 263 -17.89 -0.77 4.97
CA LYS A 263 -17.75 -2.23 4.82
C LYS A 263 -16.35 -2.71 5.19
N THR A 264 -15.32 -1.95 4.87
CA THR A 264 -13.91 -2.32 5.03
C THR A 264 -13.16 -1.41 6.01
N LYS A 265 -13.84 -0.45 6.65
CA LYS A 265 -13.23 0.55 7.54
C LYS A 265 -12.45 -0.07 8.70
N PHE A 266 -12.94 -1.17 9.25
CA PHE A 266 -12.25 -1.87 10.34
C PHE A 266 -10.91 -2.49 9.90
N LEU A 267 -10.77 -2.88 8.63
CA LEU A 267 -9.50 -3.36 8.07
C LEU A 267 -8.50 -2.22 7.87
N GLU A 268 -8.95 -1.06 7.38
CA GLU A 268 -8.14 0.15 7.31
C GLU A 268 -7.56 0.49 8.69
N PHE A 269 -8.39 0.43 9.74
CA PHE A 269 -7.99 0.74 11.10
C PHE A 269 -7.06 -0.33 11.70
N ALA A 270 -7.32 -1.61 11.44
CA ALA A 270 -6.41 -2.69 11.84
C ALA A 270 -5.03 -2.52 11.20
N ALA A 271 -4.98 -2.27 9.89
CA ALA A 271 -3.75 -2.00 9.16
C ALA A 271 -3.01 -0.78 9.73
N LYS A 272 -3.72 0.30 10.04
CA LYS A 272 -3.16 1.46 10.74
C LYS A 272 -2.54 1.04 12.08
N GLY A 273 -3.26 0.29 12.91
CA GLY A 273 -2.77 -0.15 14.23
C GLY A 273 -1.53 -1.05 14.16
N LEU A 274 -1.49 -2.00 13.21
CA LEU A 274 -0.31 -2.83 12.96
C LEU A 274 0.90 -1.97 12.56
N SER A 275 0.68 -0.98 11.69
CA SER A 275 1.72 -0.05 11.25
C SER A 275 2.14 0.89 12.37
N ASP A 276 1.22 1.39 13.19
CA ASP A 276 1.51 2.30 14.31
C ASP A 276 2.54 1.65 15.22
N ALA A 277 2.32 0.40 15.62
CA ALA A 277 3.23 -0.33 16.50
C ALA A 277 4.68 -0.43 16.02
N LEU A 278 4.91 -0.47 14.70
CA LEU A 278 6.26 -0.54 14.11
C LEU A 278 6.89 0.85 13.94
N PHE A 279 6.07 1.87 13.69
CA PHE A 279 6.52 3.25 13.55
C PHE A 279 6.37 4.07 14.84
N ILE A 280 6.07 3.42 15.97
CA ILE A 280 5.95 4.08 17.28
C ILE A 280 7.27 4.71 17.71
N ASN A 281 7.12 5.90 18.27
CA ASN A 281 8.19 6.83 18.63
C ASN A 281 8.92 6.43 19.92
N ASN A 282 9.74 5.38 19.86
CA ASN A 282 10.60 4.95 20.97
C ASN A 282 11.97 5.64 20.90
N GLN A 283 11.99 6.93 21.24
CA GLN A 283 13.16 7.77 21.56
C GLN A 283 14.28 7.95 20.51
N SER A 284 14.47 7.05 19.53
CA SER A 284 15.45 7.20 18.44
C SER A 284 14.81 7.79 17.17
N THR A 285 15.63 8.46 16.36
CA THR A 285 15.29 8.93 15.02
C THR A 285 15.34 7.72 14.07
N PHE A 286 14.29 7.50 13.26
CA PHE A 286 14.29 6.40 12.29
C PHE A 286 15.43 6.58 11.27
N SER A 287 16.01 5.48 10.80
CA SER A 287 16.86 5.47 9.60
C SER A 287 16.05 5.08 8.37
N LYS A 288 16.52 5.41 7.17
CA LYS A 288 15.83 5.00 5.93
C LYS A 288 15.76 3.48 5.78
N GLU A 289 16.80 2.77 6.22
CA GLU A 289 16.88 1.31 6.20
C GLU A 289 15.87 0.68 7.17
N SER A 290 15.70 1.28 8.36
CA SER A 290 14.69 0.82 9.33
C SER A 290 13.27 1.00 8.80
N ILE A 291 13.02 2.11 8.10
CA ILE A 291 11.73 2.40 7.46
C ILE A 291 11.45 1.39 6.34
N GLN A 292 12.44 1.11 5.49
CA GLN A 292 12.31 0.14 4.41
C GLN A 292 12.04 -1.27 4.96
N SER A 293 12.77 -1.67 6.01
CA SER A 293 12.59 -2.99 6.65
C SER A 293 11.20 -3.14 7.26
N ALA A 294 10.74 -2.14 8.01
CA ALA A 294 9.39 -2.14 8.59
C ALA A 294 8.31 -2.12 7.49
N SER A 295 8.51 -1.36 6.42
CA SER A 295 7.59 -1.28 5.28
C SER A 295 7.44 -2.61 4.57
N LYS A 296 8.56 -3.31 4.31
CA LYS A 296 8.57 -4.63 3.67
C LYS A 296 7.83 -5.66 4.52
N LEU A 297 8.11 -5.67 5.81
CA LEU A 297 7.48 -6.59 6.76
C LEU A 297 5.95 -6.40 6.78
N ILE A 298 5.49 -5.18 7.03
CA ILE A 298 4.07 -4.92 7.22
C ILE A 298 3.30 -4.95 5.90
N GLY A 299 3.90 -4.44 4.81
CA GLY A 299 3.31 -4.46 3.47
C GLY A 299 3.09 -5.89 3.00
N SER A 300 4.12 -6.74 3.11
CA SER A 300 4.01 -8.15 2.70
C SER A 300 3.06 -8.96 3.56
N GLY A 301 3.21 -8.93 4.89
CA GLY A 301 2.33 -9.71 5.78
C GLY A 301 0.86 -9.36 5.58
N THR A 302 0.52 -8.06 5.57
CA THR A 302 -0.87 -7.59 5.45
C THR A 302 -1.50 -7.97 4.10
N MET A 303 -0.77 -7.81 2.99
CA MET A 303 -1.29 -8.10 1.64
C MET A 303 -1.38 -9.61 1.36
N GLU A 304 -0.38 -10.38 1.78
CA GLU A 304 -0.41 -11.85 1.71
C GLU A 304 -1.63 -12.40 2.45
N GLY A 305 -1.86 -11.95 3.69
CA GLY A 305 -3.00 -12.42 4.50
C GLY A 305 -4.37 -12.08 3.91
N ALA A 306 -4.48 -10.94 3.22
CA ALA A 306 -5.70 -10.56 2.53
C ALA A 306 -5.97 -11.43 1.30
N ILE A 307 -4.99 -11.54 0.39
CA ILE A 307 -5.15 -12.25 -0.87
C ILE A 307 -5.31 -13.75 -0.66
N GLU A 308 -4.55 -14.34 0.26
CA GLU A 308 -4.70 -15.76 0.62
C GLU A 308 -6.08 -16.05 1.21
N PHE A 309 -6.63 -15.18 2.06
CA PHE A 309 -7.98 -15.41 2.57
C PHE A 309 -9.01 -15.29 1.46
N ILE A 310 -8.93 -14.24 0.63
CA ILE A 310 -9.90 -14.01 -0.44
C ILE A 310 -9.88 -15.14 -1.47
N SER A 311 -8.72 -15.73 -1.75
CA SER A 311 -8.62 -16.86 -2.69
C SER A 311 -9.34 -18.12 -2.19
N THR A 312 -9.62 -18.22 -0.88
CA THR A 312 -10.41 -19.33 -0.31
C THR A 312 -11.93 -19.13 -0.42
N LEU A 313 -12.39 -17.92 -0.75
CA LEU A 313 -13.81 -17.63 -0.84
C LEU A 313 -14.44 -18.22 -2.11
N GLU A 314 -15.67 -18.74 -1.99
CA GLU A 314 -16.40 -19.28 -3.13
C GLU A 314 -16.88 -18.17 -4.09
N GLY A 315 -16.80 -18.46 -5.39
CA GLY A 315 -17.22 -17.58 -6.48
C GLY A 315 -16.29 -16.38 -6.74
N ASP A 316 -16.74 -15.45 -7.59
CA ASP A 316 -15.99 -14.24 -7.93
C ASP A 316 -16.13 -13.17 -6.83
N ASN A 317 -15.02 -12.88 -6.15
CA ASN A 317 -14.90 -11.85 -5.12
C ASN A 317 -13.93 -10.73 -5.53
N SER A 318 -13.64 -10.57 -6.83
CA SER A 318 -12.67 -9.61 -7.38
C SER A 318 -12.92 -8.17 -6.93
N LEU A 319 -14.15 -7.68 -7.07
CA LEU A 319 -14.53 -6.31 -6.65
C LEU A 319 -14.28 -6.08 -5.15
N PHE A 320 -14.56 -7.08 -4.32
CA PHE A 320 -14.31 -7.00 -2.89
C PHE A 320 -12.81 -7.07 -2.57
N ALA A 321 -12.04 -7.86 -3.33
CA ALA A 321 -10.58 -7.90 -3.21
C ALA A 321 -9.94 -6.53 -3.45
N TYR A 322 -10.41 -5.83 -4.48
CA TYR A 322 -9.99 -4.45 -4.75
C TYR A 322 -10.35 -3.54 -3.57
N GLU A 323 -11.56 -3.60 -3.02
CA GLU A 323 -11.96 -2.76 -1.87
C GLU A 323 -11.13 -3.04 -0.60
N VAL A 324 -10.86 -4.31 -0.29
CA VAL A 324 -10.06 -4.73 0.87
C VAL A 324 -8.63 -4.22 0.75
N THR A 325 -7.98 -4.48 -0.39
CA THR A 325 -6.61 -4.03 -0.63
C THR A 325 -6.49 -2.51 -0.56
N LYS A 326 -7.46 -1.77 -1.12
CA LYS A 326 -7.55 -0.31 -1.01
C LYS A 326 -7.56 0.18 0.44
N ALA A 327 -8.41 -0.42 1.28
CA ALA A 327 -8.60 -0.04 2.67
C ALA A 327 -7.33 -0.32 3.48
N LEU A 328 -6.72 -1.50 3.30
CA LEU A 328 -5.46 -1.87 3.94
C LEU A 328 -4.33 -0.91 3.54
N SER A 329 -4.17 -0.62 2.25
CA SER A 329 -3.14 0.30 1.75
C SER A 329 -3.28 1.71 2.31
N THR A 330 -4.52 2.17 2.49
CA THR A 330 -4.85 3.47 3.10
C THR A 330 -4.36 3.52 4.55
N GLY A 331 -4.72 2.53 5.37
CA GLY A 331 -4.34 2.46 6.78
C GLY A 331 -2.83 2.36 7.01
N LEU A 332 -2.15 1.50 6.25
CA LEU A 332 -0.69 1.32 6.31
C LEU A 332 0.05 2.61 5.95
N SER A 333 -0.31 3.22 4.82
CA SER A 333 0.37 4.43 4.33
C SER A 333 0.09 5.63 5.22
N LEU A 334 -1.13 5.75 5.74
CA LEU A 334 -1.51 6.78 6.70
C LEU A 334 -0.61 6.75 7.93
N SER A 335 -0.51 5.60 8.59
CA SER A 335 0.32 5.44 9.80
C SER A 335 1.80 5.67 9.51
N ALA A 336 2.35 5.05 8.46
CA ALA A 336 3.77 5.14 8.15
C ALA A 336 4.22 6.58 7.94
N VAL A 337 3.45 7.37 7.17
CA VAL A 337 3.77 8.79 6.94
C VAL A 337 3.50 9.63 8.19
N TYR A 338 2.36 9.42 8.87
CA TYR A 338 2.02 10.17 10.07
C TYR A 338 3.11 10.05 11.14
N ASN A 339 3.44 8.82 11.53
CA ASN A 339 4.38 8.55 12.61
C ASN A 339 5.82 8.97 12.29
N THR A 340 6.22 8.91 11.01
CA THR A 340 7.54 9.43 10.59
C THR A 340 7.55 10.95 10.46
N SER A 341 6.40 11.62 10.30
CA SER A 341 6.31 13.08 10.18
C SER A 341 6.26 13.85 11.51
N ASN A 342 6.04 13.16 12.63
CA ASN A 342 5.78 13.80 13.92
C ASN A 342 6.97 14.60 14.50
N LYS A 343 8.22 14.23 14.19
CA LYS A 343 9.43 14.95 14.65
C LYS A 343 9.98 15.88 13.57
N GLU A 344 10.46 17.05 13.98
CA GLU A 344 11.13 18.01 13.07
C GLU A 344 12.37 17.41 12.43
N GLU A 345 13.21 16.73 13.20
CA GLU A 345 14.40 16.03 12.70
C GLU A 345 14.08 15.01 11.61
N ASN A 346 12.97 14.27 11.75
CA ASN A 346 12.56 13.31 10.74
C ASN A 346 12.13 13.99 9.43
N ARG A 347 11.47 15.16 9.54
CA ARG A 347 11.06 15.96 8.37
C ARG A 347 12.27 16.53 7.65
N ASP A 348 13.26 17.04 8.38
CA ASP A 348 14.51 17.55 7.82
C ASP A 348 15.30 16.47 7.06
N LEU A 349 15.21 15.22 7.52
CA LEU A 349 15.83 14.05 6.88
C LEU A 349 15.00 13.45 5.73
N SER A 350 13.83 14.03 5.41
CA SER A 350 12.87 13.50 4.43
C SER A 350 12.47 12.04 4.67
N LEU A 351 12.30 11.68 5.95
CA LEU A 351 11.85 10.34 6.35
C LEU A 351 10.38 10.07 5.98
N PRO A 352 9.44 11.04 6.06
CA PRO A 352 8.06 10.83 5.60
C PRO A 352 7.97 10.45 4.13
N GLU A 353 8.77 11.07 3.26
CA GLU A 353 8.86 10.70 1.85
C GLU A 353 9.45 9.31 1.68
N SER A 354 10.48 8.98 2.45
CA SER A 354 11.10 7.65 2.42
C SER A 354 10.12 6.57 2.87
N ALA A 355 9.30 6.86 3.88
CA ALA A 355 8.23 5.97 4.36
C ALA A 355 7.13 5.81 3.31
N ALA A 356 6.65 6.92 2.73
CA ALA A 356 5.64 6.91 1.68
C ALA A 356 6.08 6.11 0.44
N GLU A 357 7.34 6.27 0.00
CA GLU A 357 7.91 5.51 -1.11
C GLU A 357 8.04 4.03 -0.76
N SER A 358 8.65 3.70 0.39
CA SER A 358 8.90 2.30 0.79
C SER A 358 7.62 1.52 1.03
N ILE A 359 6.66 2.09 1.76
CA ILE A 359 5.41 1.38 2.09
C ILE A 359 4.55 1.15 0.84
N SER A 360 4.46 2.14 -0.05
CA SER A 360 3.68 2.01 -1.28
C SER A 360 4.31 1.02 -2.26
N GLN A 361 5.64 0.97 -2.33
CA GLN A 361 6.38 -0.02 -3.11
C GLN A 361 6.11 -1.45 -2.61
N GLU A 362 6.24 -1.68 -1.31
CA GLU A 362 6.11 -3.02 -0.73
C GLU A 362 4.67 -3.52 -0.78
N ILE A 363 3.68 -2.66 -0.50
CA ILE A 363 2.25 -2.98 -0.69
C ILE A 363 1.96 -3.41 -2.12
N ALA A 364 2.40 -2.60 -3.10
CA ALA A 364 2.13 -2.86 -4.51
C ALA A 364 2.84 -4.12 -5.03
N PHE A 365 4.07 -4.35 -4.57
CA PHE A 365 4.82 -5.55 -4.91
C PHE A 365 4.14 -6.82 -4.35
N SER A 366 3.76 -6.78 -3.07
CA SER A 366 3.19 -7.94 -2.39
C SER A 366 1.81 -8.31 -2.90
N VAL A 367 0.92 -7.34 -3.16
CA VAL A 367 -0.43 -7.67 -3.65
C VAL A 367 -0.40 -8.38 -5.01
N ILE A 368 0.47 -7.94 -5.93
CA ILE A 368 0.60 -8.57 -7.26
C ILE A 368 1.26 -9.93 -7.13
N SER A 369 2.35 -10.02 -6.37
CA SER A 369 3.06 -11.30 -6.16
C SER A 369 2.14 -12.34 -5.53
N SER A 370 1.43 -11.99 -4.45
CA SER A 370 0.48 -12.90 -3.80
C SER A 370 -0.68 -13.28 -4.72
N SER A 371 -1.20 -12.35 -5.54
CA SER A 371 -2.26 -12.69 -6.49
C SER A 371 -1.81 -13.70 -7.54
N LEU A 372 -0.57 -13.57 -8.02
CA LEU A 372 0.03 -14.49 -8.99
C LEU A 372 0.34 -15.84 -8.34
N ASP A 373 0.91 -15.85 -7.13
CA ASP A 373 1.22 -17.07 -6.38
C ASP A 373 -0.03 -17.90 -6.07
N GLN A 374 -1.17 -17.25 -5.80
CA GLN A 374 -2.45 -17.93 -5.53
C GLN A 374 -3.18 -18.38 -6.80
N GLY A 375 -2.86 -17.84 -7.98
CA GLY A 375 -3.53 -18.16 -9.23
C GLY A 375 -5.04 -17.82 -9.26
N TYR A 376 -5.49 -16.88 -8.41
CA TYR A 376 -6.92 -16.55 -8.21
C TYR A 376 -7.57 -15.73 -9.36
N GLY A 377 -6.83 -15.46 -10.44
CA GLY A 377 -7.38 -14.86 -11.67
C GLY A 377 -7.84 -13.40 -11.53
N LEU A 378 -7.35 -12.66 -10.53
CA LEU A 378 -7.66 -11.24 -10.36
C LEU A 378 -6.98 -10.39 -11.44
N GLU A 379 -7.68 -9.38 -11.95
CA GLU A 379 -7.08 -8.40 -12.86
C GLU A 379 -5.99 -7.60 -12.14
N LEU A 380 -4.72 -7.80 -12.56
CA LEU A 380 -3.55 -7.21 -11.89
C LEU A 380 -3.53 -5.68 -11.98
N ASN A 381 -4.03 -5.11 -13.08
CA ASN A 381 -4.14 -3.66 -13.26
C ASN A 381 -5.12 -3.03 -12.27
N ARG A 382 -6.24 -3.70 -11.96
CA ARG A 382 -7.20 -3.24 -10.96
C ARG A 382 -6.65 -3.37 -9.54
N LEU A 383 -5.87 -4.42 -9.25
CA LEU A 383 -5.13 -4.50 -7.97
C LEU A 383 -4.14 -3.35 -7.84
N ALA A 384 -3.32 -3.12 -8.87
CA ALA A 384 -2.34 -2.04 -8.91
C ALA A 384 -3.01 -0.66 -8.75
N GLU A 385 -4.13 -0.42 -9.43
CA GLU A 385 -4.94 0.79 -9.29
C GLU A 385 -5.43 0.95 -7.85
N SER A 386 -6.01 -0.11 -7.27
CA SER A 386 -6.62 -0.06 -5.95
C SER A 386 -5.61 0.25 -4.83
N VAL A 387 -4.48 -0.45 -4.81
CA VAL A 387 -3.45 -0.22 -3.79
C VAL A 387 -2.75 1.12 -3.97
N SER A 388 -2.51 1.54 -5.20
CA SER A 388 -1.91 2.84 -5.50
C SER A 388 -2.81 3.99 -5.07
N PHE A 389 -4.13 3.85 -5.28
CA PHE A 389 -5.12 4.79 -4.80
C PHE A 389 -5.15 4.85 -3.27
N GLY A 390 -5.22 3.70 -2.61
CA GLY A 390 -5.23 3.64 -1.14
C GLY A 390 -3.97 4.24 -0.52
N ALA A 391 -2.79 3.89 -1.05
CA ALA A 391 -1.52 4.42 -0.57
C ALA A 391 -1.41 5.94 -0.74
N ALA A 392 -1.82 6.47 -1.91
CA ALA A 392 -1.87 7.90 -2.16
C ALA A 392 -2.85 8.61 -1.22
N MET A 393 -4.04 8.06 -0.99
CA MET A 393 -5.00 8.64 -0.04
C MET A 393 -4.45 8.68 1.39
N GLY A 394 -3.90 7.55 1.87
CA GLY A 394 -3.36 7.45 3.22
C GLY A 394 -2.25 8.48 3.48
N ALA A 395 -1.27 8.57 2.56
CA ALA A 395 -0.17 9.53 2.70
C ALA A 395 -0.63 10.99 2.66
N GLN A 396 -1.58 11.32 1.76
CA GLN A 396 -2.12 12.67 1.68
C GLN A 396 -2.95 13.02 2.93
N LEU A 397 -3.78 12.10 3.44
CA LEU A 397 -4.54 12.32 4.68
C LEU A 397 -3.62 12.59 5.87
N ALA A 398 -2.52 11.84 5.99
CA ALA A 398 -1.52 12.05 7.04
C ALA A 398 -1.00 13.50 7.08
N SER A 399 -0.98 14.22 5.95
CA SER A 399 -0.43 15.57 5.86
C SER A 399 -1.38 16.66 6.33
N VAL A 400 -2.67 16.34 6.38
CA VAL A 400 -3.74 17.28 6.72
C VAL A 400 -4.31 17.04 8.10
N LEU A 401 -4.08 15.86 8.70
CA LEU A 401 -4.77 15.42 9.91
C LEU A 401 -4.57 16.32 11.13
N ASP A 402 -3.34 16.77 11.41
CA ASP A 402 -3.06 17.57 12.60
C ASP A 402 -3.61 19.01 12.53
N LYS A 403 -3.96 19.50 11.34
CA LYS A 403 -4.34 20.90 11.10
C LYS A 403 -5.59 21.07 10.22
N SER A 404 -6.37 20.02 10.03
CA SER A 404 -7.53 20.02 9.09
C SER A 404 -8.61 21.07 9.43
N TRP A 405 -8.58 21.63 10.65
CA TRP A 405 -9.48 22.69 11.13
C TRP A 405 -8.79 24.05 11.34
N ASP A 406 -7.45 24.10 11.28
CA ASP A 406 -6.67 25.33 11.36
C ASP A 406 -6.55 25.90 9.94
N TYR A 407 -7.59 26.61 9.50
CA TYR A 407 -7.68 27.28 8.19
C TYR A 407 -6.71 28.48 8.07
N GLU A 408 -5.45 28.36 8.52
CA GLU A 408 -4.40 29.36 8.33
C GLU A 408 -3.43 28.95 7.19
N GLU A 409 -2.77 29.93 6.57
CA GLU A 409 -1.69 29.66 5.60
C GLU A 409 -0.56 28.87 6.29
N GLY A 410 -0.14 27.73 5.72
CA GLY A 410 0.86 26.83 6.34
C GLY A 410 0.27 25.67 7.16
N TRP A 411 -0.96 25.25 6.84
CA TRP A 411 -1.63 24.10 7.45
C TRP A 411 -1.00 22.74 7.09
N GLU A 412 -0.16 22.66 6.06
CA GLU A 412 0.59 21.43 5.75
C GLU A 412 1.70 21.23 6.79
N LEU A 413 1.70 20.10 7.50
CA LEU A 413 2.81 19.74 8.40
C LEU A 413 4.09 19.39 7.61
N TYR A 414 3.94 18.98 6.35
CA TYR A 414 5.01 18.59 5.42
C TYR A 414 4.51 18.59 3.97
N SER A 415 5.45 18.58 3.01
CA SER A 415 5.17 18.84 1.60
C SER A 415 4.29 17.76 0.94
N ARG A 416 3.02 18.09 0.69
CA ARG A 416 2.08 17.22 -0.05
C ARG A 416 2.57 16.84 -1.44
N ASN A 417 3.33 17.74 -2.07
CA ASN A 417 3.98 17.54 -3.36
C ASN A 417 5.03 16.42 -3.30
N ALA A 418 5.81 16.36 -2.23
CA ALA A 418 6.86 15.37 -2.07
C ALA A 418 6.28 13.97 -1.82
N LEU A 419 5.22 13.88 -1.01
CA LEU A 419 4.46 12.64 -0.80
C LEU A 419 3.78 12.13 -2.06
N ALA A 420 3.16 13.02 -2.83
CA ALA A 420 2.49 12.65 -4.07
C ALA A 420 3.49 12.02 -5.05
N LYS A 421 4.72 12.55 -5.10
CA LYS A 421 5.81 11.94 -5.87
C LYS A 421 6.26 10.61 -5.28
N ALA A 422 6.49 10.54 -3.97
CA ALA A 422 7.02 9.35 -3.29
C ALA A 422 6.06 8.15 -3.41
N THR A 423 4.78 8.35 -3.10
CA THR A 423 3.75 7.31 -3.19
C THR A 423 3.54 6.81 -4.62
N ALA A 424 3.49 7.71 -5.59
CA ALA A 424 3.34 7.34 -7.00
C ALA A 424 4.58 6.58 -7.51
N LYS A 425 5.78 6.99 -7.08
CA LYS A 425 7.03 6.33 -7.42
C LYS A 425 7.09 4.91 -6.85
N GLY A 426 6.82 4.77 -5.55
CA GLY A 426 6.83 3.46 -4.89
C GLY A 426 5.80 2.52 -5.50
N SER A 427 4.54 2.95 -5.64
CA SER A 427 3.47 2.11 -6.19
C SER A 427 3.75 1.62 -7.61
N ALA A 428 4.23 2.50 -8.50
CA ALA A 428 4.59 2.12 -9.88
C ALA A 428 5.78 1.16 -9.91
N ASN A 429 6.81 1.43 -9.10
CA ASN A 429 7.97 0.55 -9.00
C ASN A 429 7.58 -0.84 -8.49
N GLY A 430 6.90 -0.92 -7.35
CA GLY A 430 6.49 -2.18 -6.74
C GLY A 430 5.60 -3.00 -7.65
N SER A 431 4.61 -2.36 -8.29
CA SER A 431 3.68 -3.04 -9.20
C SER A 431 4.39 -3.65 -10.41
N ILE A 432 5.21 -2.85 -11.10
CA ILE A 432 5.90 -3.30 -12.31
C ILE A 432 6.99 -4.31 -11.94
N ASN A 433 7.71 -4.10 -10.84
CA ASN A 433 8.76 -5.01 -10.39
C ASN A 433 8.20 -6.40 -10.04
N ALA A 434 7.05 -6.46 -9.37
CA ALA A 434 6.34 -7.71 -9.12
C ALA A 434 5.85 -8.35 -10.42
N ALA A 435 5.12 -7.62 -11.27
CA ALA A 435 4.58 -8.18 -12.51
C ALA A 435 5.68 -8.68 -13.45
N SER A 436 6.82 -7.98 -13.53
CA SER A 436 7.95 -8.36 -14.41
C SER A 436 8.71 -9.58 -13.89
N LYS A 437 8.67 -9.84 -12.58
CA LYS A 437 9.29 -11.04 -11.97
C LYS A 437 8.70 -12.35 -12.50
N TYR A 438 7.43 -12.34 -12.91
CA TYR A 438 6.69 -13.53 -13.35
C TYR A 438 6.54 -13.59 -14.88
N ILE A 439 7.37 -12.89 -15.65
CA ILE A 439 7.24 -12.79 -17.12
C ILE A 439 7.40 -14.16 -17.81
N GLU A 440 6.61 -14.40 -18.86
CA GLU A 440 6.52 -15.68 -19.58
C GLU A 440 7.85 -16.25 -20.12
N ASN A 441 8.86 -15.41 -20.37
CA ASN A 441 10.10 -15.76 -21.07
C ASN A 441 11.24 -16.29 -20.16
N ASP A 442 11.04 -16.45 -18.85
CA ASP A 442 12.07 -17.04 -17.98
C ASP A 442 12.09 -18.58 -18.11
N PRO A 443 13.18 -19.19 -18.62
CA PRO A 443 13.29 -20.65 -18.73
C PRO A 443 13.39 -21.37 -17.37
N ASN A 444 13.52 -20.64 -16.25
CA ASN A 444 13.55 -21.18 -14.90
C ASN A 444 12.18 -21.16 -14.20
N ILE A 445 11.13 -20.64 -14.84
CA ILE A 445 9.76 -20.65 -14.34
C ILE A 445 8.98 -21.69 -15.15
N ASP A 446 8.48 -22.73 -14.48
CA ASP A 446 7.64 -23.77 -15.09
C ASP A 446 6.48 -23.11 -15.87
N ASP A 447 6.11 -23.67 -17.02
CA ASP A 447 4.98 -23.20 -17.85
C ASP A 447 3.65 -23.43 -17.10
N THR A 448 3.33 -22.49 -16.20
CA THR A 448 2.11 -22.47 -15.40
C THR A 448 1.25 -21.26 -15.79
N ASN A 449 -0.05 -21.33 -15.48
CA ASN A 449 -1.04 -20.23 -15.69
C ASN A 449 -0.77 -18.96 -14.84
N THR A 450 0.40 -18.86 -14.20
CA THR A 450 0.79 -17.78 -13.26
C THR A 450 1.80 -16.82 -13.87
N LYS A 451 2.04 -16.91 -15.19
CA LYS A 451 2.95 -16.05 -15.92
C LYS A 451 2.26 -14.76 -16.36
N THR A 452 3.01 -13.66 -16.41
CA THR A 452 2.54 -12.37 -16.90
C THR A 452 3.00 -12.14 -18.34
N THR A 453 2.11 -11.55 -19.13
CA THR A 453 2.40 -11.11 -20.50
C THR A 453 2.92 -9.67 -20.52
N ARG A 454 3.61 -9.28 -21.60
CA ARG A 454 4.00 -7.88 -21.84
C ARG A 454 2.80 -6.93 -21.78
N ARG A 455 1.64 -7.35 -22.28
CA ARG A 455 0.39 -6.56 -22.29
C ARG A 455 -0.11 -6.32 -20.87
N GLU A 456 -0.11 -7.32 -20.01
CA GLU A 456 -0.53 -7.21 -18.61
C GLU A 456 0.40 -6.31 -17.81
N ILE A 457 1.72 -6.36 -18.06
CA ILE A 457 2.66 -5.43 -17.41
C ILE A 457 2.35 -3.98 -17.82
N LEU A 458 2.00 -3.73 -19.09
CA LEU A 458 1.57 -2.41 -19.54
C LEU A 458 0.25 -1.97 -18.87
N ASP A 459 -0.70 -2.89 -18.70
CA ASP A 459 -1.95 -2.59 -17.98
C ASP A 459 -1.70 -2.30 -16.50
N VAL A 460 -0.81 -3.04 -15.84
CA VAL A 460 -0.36 -2.80 -14.46
C VAL A 460 0.32 -1.44 -14.33
N ALA A 461 1.18 -1.09 -15.29
CA ALA A 461 1.80 0.22 -15.34
C ALA A 461 0.74 1.33 -15.44
N SER A 462 -0.23 1.19 -16.35
CA SER A 462 -1.33 2.16 -16.46
C SER A 462 -2.19 2.24 -15.20
N GLY A 463 -2.55 1.09 -14.61
CA GLY A 463 -3.36 0.99 -13.39
C GLY A 463 -2.69 1.62 -12.17
N SER A 464 -1.40 1.35 -11.94
CA SER A 464 -0.67 1.94 -10.82
C SER A 464 -0.56 3.47 -10.91
N ALA A 465 -0.29 4.00 -12.10
CA ALA A 465 -0.28 5.44 -12.33
C ALA A 465 -1.68 6.06 -12.18
N LEU A 466 -2.72 5.39 -12.73
CA LEU A 466 -4.12 5.80 -12.62
C LEU A 466 -4.54 5.94 -11.15
N GLY A 467 -4.38 4.89 -10.35
CA GLY A 467 -4.75 4.89 -8.94
C GLY A 467 -4.03 5.98 -8.14
N SER A 468 -2.71 6.14 -8.35
CA SER A 468 -1.90 7.17 -7.71
C SER A 468 -2.42 8.58 -8.01
N LEU A 469 -2.77 8.86 -9.26
CA LEU A 469 -3.24 10.18 -9.68
C LEU A 469 -4.69 10.43 -9.24
N ILE A 470 -5.55 9.42 -9.24
CA ILE A 470 -6.91 9.52 -8.68
C ILE A 470 -6.83 9.91 -7.19
N GLY A 471 -6.02 9.20 -6.39
CA GLY A 471 -5.90 9.46 -4.95
C GLY A 471 -5.29 10.83 -4.62
N ASN A 472 -4.16 11.16 -5.25
CA ASN A 472 -3.47 12.44 -5.01
C ASN A 472 -4.26 13.65 -5.54
N THR A 473 -4.83 13.56 -6.74
CA THR A 473 -5.59 14.67 -7.35
C THR A 473 -6.92 14.87 -6.63
N GLY A 474 -7.63 13.80 -6.29
CA GLY A 474 -8.90 13.88 -5.56
C GLY A 474 -8.75 14.66 -4.25
N LEU A 475 -7.77 14.30 -3.42
CA LEU A 475 -7.51 15.02 -2.16
C LEU A 475 -6.97 16.44 -2.35
N ALA A 476 -6.31 16.74 -3.47
CA ALA A 476 -5.90 18.11 -3.80
C ALA A 476 -7.10 19.03 -4.11
N VAL A 477 -8.22 18.47 -4.62
CA VAL A 477 -9.45 19.24 -4.86
C VAL A 477 -10.17 19.57 -3.53
N TYR A 478 -10.19 18.63 -2.59
CA TYR A 478 -10.89 18.81 -1.31
C TYR A 478 -10.15 19.70 -0.31
N TYR A 479 -8.81 19.72 -0.34
CA TYR A 479 -8.00 20.51 0.58
C TYR A 479 -7.29 21.66 -0.13
N PRO A 480 -7.30 22.89 0.43
CA PRO A 480 -6.87 24.11 -0.25
C PRO A 480 -5.38 24.08 -0.60
N THR A 481 -5.06 23.65 -1.82
CA THR A 481 -3.71 23.55 -2.37
C THR A 481 -3.67 23.90 -3.84
N ILE A 482 -2.49 24.31 -4.31
CA ILE A 482 -2.24 24.42 -5.74
C ILE A 482 -2.14 22.99 -6.28
N MET A 483 -3.12 22.60 -7.12
CA MET A 483 -3.25 21.22 -7.59
C MET A 483 -2.18 20.84 -8.63
N GLN A 484 -1.78 21.79 -9.49
CA GLN A 484 -0.87 21.52 -10.61
C GLN A 484 0.49 20.96 -10.14
N PRO A 485 1.12 21.49 -9.08
CA PRO A 485 2.29 20.86 -8.46
C PRO A 485 2.07 19.41 -8.02
N ILE A 486 0.94 19.08 -7.38
CA ILE A 486 0.64 17.72 -6.92
C ILE A 486 0.50 16.78 -8.13
N ILE A 487 -0.28 17.18 -9.13
CA ILE A 487 -0.49 16.40 -10.37
C ILE A 487 0.84 16.15 -11.07
N ASN A 488 1.66 17.20 -11.25
CA ASN A 488 2.97 17.12 -11.89
C ASN A 488 3.91 16.18 -11.11
N LYS A 489 3.99 16.35 -9.80
CA LYS A 489 4.88 15.55 -8.95
C LYS A 489 4.46 14.09 -8.85
N SER A 490 3.16 13.82 -8.81
CA SER A 490 2.62 12.47 -8.86
C SER A 490 2.92 11.78 -10.19
N ALA A 491 2.69 12.46 -11.32
CA ALA A 491 3.03 11.96 -12.66
C ALA A 491 4.55 11.73 -12.84
N GLN A 492 5.37 12.63 -12.30
CA GLN A 492 6.83 12.45 -12.24
C GLN A 492 7.20 11.20 -11.44
N GLY A 493 6.59 11.01 -10.26
CA GLY A 493 6.79 9.85 -9.40
C GLY A 493 6.48 8.55 -10.12
N ALA A 494 5.23 8.40 -10.58
CA ALA A 494 4.75 7.21 -11.29
C ALA A 494 5.66 6.82 -12.46
N THR A 495 5.99 7.79 -13.32
CA THR A 495 6.79 7.51 -14.52
C THR A 495 8.22 7.15 -14.17
N SER A 496 8.85 7.89 -13.24
CA SER A 496 10.22 7.59 -12.81
C SER A 496 10.32 6.25 -12.07
N GLY A 497 9.37 5.93 -11.20
CA GLY A 497 9.39 4.70 -10.41
C GLY A 497 9.16 3.46 -11.26
N GLY A 498 8.27 3.55 -12.24
CA GLY A 498 7.97 2.43 -13.12
C GLY A 498 9.11 2.07 -14.07
N ILE A 499 9.85 3.05 -14.59
CA ILE A 499 11.01 2.82 -15.46
C ILE A 499 12.21 2.28 -14.67
N THR A 500 12.32 2.62 -13.38
CA THR A 500 13.39 2.12 -12.50
C THR A 500 13.04 0.80 -11.80
N ALA A 501 12.05 0.05 -12.28
CA ALA A 501 11.72 -1.26 -11.71
C ALA A 501 12.83 -2.27 -12.04
N ASP A 502 13.38 -2.93 -11.01
CA ASP A 502 14.59 -3.76 -11.15
C ASP A 502 14.40 -4.92 -12.15
N ASN A 503 13.30 -5.66 -12.03
CA ASN A 503 13.00 -6.81 -12.88
C ASN A 503 12.56 -6.41 -14.30
N LEU A 504 12.37 -5.13 -14.61
CA LEU A 504 11.99 -4.69 -15.96
C LEU A 504 13.09 -5.02 -16.98
N SER A 505 14.36 -4.95 -16.54
CA SER A 505 15.53 -5.31 -17.34
C SER A 505 15.57 -6.78 -17.77
N MET A 506 14.75 -7.64 -17.15
CA MET A 506 14.65 -9.07 -17.47
C MET A 506 13.66 -9.36 -18.60
N VAL A 507 12.89 -8.36 -19.05
CA VAL A 507 11.88 -8.54 -20.09
C VAL A 507 12.52 -8.41 -21.48
N ASP A 508 12.72 -9.54 -22.15
CA ASP A 508 13.33 -9.59 -23.47
C ASP A 508 12.53 -8.82 -24.54
N LYS A 509 13.27 -8.18 -25.45
CA LYS A 509 12.70 -7.51 -26.63
C LYS A 509 12.25 -8.53 -27.68
N PRO A 510 10.97 -8.52 -28.10
CA PRO A 510 10.50 -9.44 -29.14
C PRO A 510 11.23 -9.22 -30.48
N LYS A 511 11.47 -10.30 -31.23
CA LYS A 511 12.11 -10.22 -32.55
C LYS A 511 11.29 -9.35 -33.51
N GLY A 512 11.90 -8.28 -34.02
CA GLY A 512 11.29 -7.38 -35.01
C GLY A 512 10.62 -6.13 -34.44
N VAL A 513 10.56 -5.96 -33.12
CA VAL A 513 10.11 -4.71 -32.48
C VAL A 513 11.27 -3.72 -32.42
N THR A 514 11.05 -2.47 -32.82
CA THR A 514 12.09 -1.43 -32.81
C THR A 514 12.11 -0.65 -31.50
N GLU A 515 10.98 -0.54 -30.80
CA GLU A 515 10.82 0.18 -29.53
C GLU A 515 11.35 -0.64 -28.33
N GLU A 516 12.05 0.01 -27.39
CA GLU A 516 12.42 -0.59 -26.09
C GLU A 516 11.20 -0.67 -25.17
N PHE A 517 11.18 -1.65 -24.27
CA PHE A 517 9.99 -1.91 -23.45
C PHE A 517 9.74 -0.78 -22.44
N GLU A 518 10.81 -0.16 -21.96
CA GLU A 518 10.80 1.01 -21.10
C GLU A 518 10.03 2.18 -21.72
N ILE A 519 10.07 2.34 -23.05
CA ILE A 519 9.34 3.39 -23.76
C ILE A 519 7.83 3.06 -23.80
N GLU A 520 7.46 1.79 -24.04
CA GLU A 520 6.06 1.36 -23.96
C GLU A 520 5.51 1.50 -22.54
N ILE A 521 6.31 1.18 -21.53
CA ILE A 521 5.97 1.38 -20.11
C ILE A 521 5.80 2.87 -19.81
N ALA A 522 6.71 3.72 -20.29
CA ALA A 522 6.58 5.17 -20.14
C ALA A 522 5.29 5.70 -20.77
N ARG A 523 4.90 5.20 -21.96
CA ARG A 523 3.62 5.50 -22.61
C ARG A 523 2.44 5.05 -21.75
N ALA A 524 2.46 3.83 -21.22
CA ALA A 524 1.38 3.27 -20.40
C ALA A 524 1.21 4.02 -19.06
N LEU A 525 2.31 4.40 -18.41
CA LEU A 525 2.33 5.22 -17.19
C LEU A 525 1.78 6.62 -17.47
N ALA A 526 2.19 7.25 -18.57
CA ALA A 526 1.68 8.56 -18.99
C ALA A 526 0.19 8.52 -19.32
N HIS A 527 -0.29 7.44 -19.93
CA HIS A 527 -1.70 7.18 -20.17
C HIS A 527 -2.49 7.09 -18.86
N GLY A 528 -2.05 6.24 -17.92
CA GLY A 528 -2.73 6.07 -16.63
C GLY A 528 -2.74 7.35 -15.80
N ALA A 529 -1.61 8.07 -15.75
CA ALA A 529 -1.51 9.33 -15.03
C ALA A 529 -2.45 10.41 -15.60
N ALA A 530 -2.53 10.54 -16.92
CA ALA A 530 -3.40 11.51 -17.57
C ALA A 530 -4.87 11.17 -17.37
N HIS A 531 -5.21 9.88 -17.51
CA HIS A 531 -6.54 9.37 -17.22
C HIS A 531 -6.96 9.76 -15.79
N GLY A 532 -6.19 9.40 -14.77
CA GLY A 532 -6.56 9.65 -13.38
C GLY A 532 -6.71 11.14 -13.03
N ALA A 533 -5.78 11.98 -13.51
CA ALA A 533 -5.81 13.40 -13.22
C ALA A 533 -7.01 14.10 -13.89
N LEU A 534 -7.24 13.82 -15.18
CA LEU A 534 -8.35 14.45 -15.91
C LEU A 534 -9.70 13.95 -15.42
N PHE A 535 -9.80 12.66 -15.07
CA PHE A 535 -11.02 12.11 -14.47
C PHE A 535 -11.40 12.86 -13.18
N GLN A 536 -10.44 13.08 -12.27
CA GLN A 536 -10.70 13.79 -11.03
C GLN A 536 -11.03 15.27 -11.25
N ILE A 537 -10.30 15.96 -12.14
CA ILE A 537 -10.52 17.39 -12.38
C ILE A 537 -11.88 17.64 -13.02
N VAL A 538 -12.22 16.90 -14.08
CA VAL A 538 -13.51 17.05 -14.76
C VAL A 538 -14.66 16.56 -13.88
N GLY A 539 -14.46 15.50 -13.10
CA GLY A 539 -15.49 14.92 -12.24
C GLY A 539 -15.78 15.74 -10.97
N LEU A 540 -14.76 16.37 -10.37
CA LEU A 540 -14.91 17.06 -9.09
C LEU A 540 -14.99 18.59 -9.21
N LYS A 541 -14.33 19.21 -10.20
CA LYS A 541 -14.41 20.66 -10.36
C LYS A 541 -15.62 21.08 -11.18
N LYS A 542 -16.51 21.82 -10.54
CA LYS A 542 -17.70 22.41 -11.17
C LYS A 542 -17.39 23.24 -12.41
N ASP A 543 -16.23 23.88 -12.46
CA ASP A 543 -15.83 24.74 -13.57
C ASP A 543 -15.10 24.01 -14.70
N ALA A 544 -14.79 22.72 -14.56
CA ALA A 544 -14.18 21.95 -15.64
C ALA A 544 -15.27 21.44 -16.60
N MET A 545 -15.40 22.07 -17.77
CA MET A 545 -16.43 21.72 -18.76
C MET A 545 -15.83 21.54 -20.17
N PRO A 546 -15.00 20.51 -20.39
CA PRO A 546 -14.31 20.28 -21.67
C PRO A 546 -15.27 19.88 -22.80
N ASP A 547 -16.49 19.46 -22.49
CA ASP A 547 -17.59 19.17 -23.41
C ASP A 547 -18.25 20.44 -23.98
N LYS A 548 -18.27 21.52 -23.19
CA LYS A 548 -18.98 22.77 -23.53
C LYS A 548 -18.03 23.86 -24.02
N ARG A 549 -16.81 23.90 -23.49
CA ARG A 549 -15.84 24.97 -23.75
C ARG A 549 -14.78 24.49 -24.74
N THR A 550 -14.36 25.36 -25.64
CA THR A 550 -13.21 25.13 -26.53
C THR A 550 -11.88 25.36 -25.81
N TYR A 551 -11.89 26.22 -24.80
CA TYR A 551 -10.77 26.49 -23.92
C TYR A 551 -11.24 26.33 -22.48
N ASP A 552 -11.09 25.12 -21.94
CA ASP A 552 -11.37 24.83 -20.54
C ASP A 552 -10.08 24.86 -19.71
N PHE A 553 -9.88 25.96 -18.98
CA PHE A 553 -8.62 26.22 -18.27
C PHE A 553 -8.25 25.10 -17.28
N GLU A 554 -9.20 24.62 -16.48
CA GLU A 554 -8.95 23.59 -15.47
C GLU A 554 -8.49 22.26 -16.10
N THR A 555 -9.19 21.80 -17.15
CA THR A 555 -8.80 20.61 -17.92
C THR A 555 -7.44 20.80 -18.59
N ILE A 556 -7.20 21.96 -19.21
CA ILE A 556 -5.92 22.25 -19.90
C ILE A 556 -4.76 22.28 -18.91
N SER A 557 -4.88 22.99 -17.79
CA SER A 557 -3.82 23.07 -16.78
C SER A 557 -3.52 21.73 -16.12
N ALA A 558 -4.51 20.86 -15.95
CA ALA A 558 -4.29 19.50 -15.48
C ALA A 558 -3.52 18.66 -16.52
N ALA A 559 -3.89 18.74 -17.79
CA ALA A 559 -3.19 18.07 -18.88
C ALA A 559 -1.73 18.56 -19.04
N GLU A 560 -1.49 19.87 -18.90
CA GLU A 560 -0.16 20.48 -18.86
C GLU A 560 0.69 19.93 -17.72
N ALA A 561 0.11 19.87 -16.51
CA ALA A 561 0.79 19.39 -15.32
C ALA A 561 1.20 17.91 -15.43
N VAL A 562 0.28 17.04 -15.87
CA VAL A 562 0.60 15.61 -16.09
C VAL A 562 1.64 15.45 -17.18
N SER A 563 1.45 16.10 -18.34
CA SER A 563 2.35 15.98 -19.47
C SER A 563 3.79 16.35 -19.09
N TYR A 564 3.95 17.47 -18.38
CA TYR A 564 5.25 17.88 -17.88
C TYR A 564 5.84 16.84 -16.92
N GLY A 565 5.05 16.40 -15.94
CA GLY A 565 5.48 15.46 -14.91
C GLY A 565 5.92 14.12 -15.48
N SER A 566 5.10 13.52 -16.34
CA SER A 566 5.40 12.23 -16.99
C SER A 566 6.66 12.31 -17.86
N THR A 567 6.79 13.36 -18.69
CA THR A 567 7.96 13.54 -19.56
C THR A 567 9.24 13.70 -18.73
N TYR A 568 9.21 14.58 -17.73
CA TYR A 568 10.35 14.82 -16.86
C TYR A 568 10.72 13.56 -16.06
N GLY A 569 9.71 12.84 -15.55
CA GLY A 569 9.88 11.57 -14.83
C GLY A 569 10.51 10.49 -15.70
N ALA A 570 10.07 10.34 -16.95
CA ALA A 570 10.62 9.36 -17.89
C ALA A 570 12.10 9.58 -18.19
N ILE A 571 12.46 10.83 -18.53
CA ILE A 571 13.84 11.17 -18.89
C ILE A 571 14.74 11.08 -17.66
N THR A 572 14.31 11.60 -16.50
CA THR A 572 15.14 11.55 -15.28
C THR A 572 15.20 10.17 -14.62
N GLY A 573 14.24 9.29 -14.90
CA GLY A 573 14.19 7.89 -14.45
C GLY A 573 15.26 6.99 -15.08
N GLY A 574 16.07 7.50 -16.01
CA GLY A 574 17.26 6.80 -16.46
C GLY A 574 17.10 5.99 -17.73
N ILE A 575 16.09 6.28 -18.58
CA ILE A 575 16.19 5.94 -20.01
C ILE A 575 17.43 6.69 -20.52
N LYS A 576 18.57 5.98 -20.59
CA LYS A 576 19.88 6.59 -20.86
C LYS A 576 19.79 7.30 -22.21
N SER A 577 20.36 8.50 -22.24
CA SER A 577 20.46 9.43 -23.37
C SER A 577 21.19 8.87 -24.63
N GLY A 578 21.22 7.56 -24.83
CA GLY A 578 21.54 6.89 -26.10
C GLY A 578 20.30 6.61 -26.96
N GLU A 579 19.11 6.55 -26.36
CA GLU A 579 17.84 6.51 -27.11
C GLU A 579 17.37 7.93 -27.42
N ASP A 580 16.88 8.13 -28.65
CA ASP A 580 16.52 9.44 -29.16
C ASP A 580 15.40 10.02 -28.30
N GLY A 581 15.68 11.05 -27.48
CA GLY A 581 14.68 11.68 -26.60
C GLY A 581 13.44 12.19 -27.35
N LEU A 582 13.51 12.24 -28.69
CA LEU A 582 12.37 12.36 -29.59
C LEU A 582 11.34 11.23 -29.46
N ILE A 583 11.77 9.96 -29.39
CA ILE A 583 10.90 8.78 -29.30
C ILE A 583 10.15 8.80 -27.95
N ILE A 584 10.85 9.08 -26.85
CA ILE A 584 10.22 9.23 -25.52
C ILE A 584 9.18 10.34 -25.53
N LYS A 585 9.52 11.51 -26.10
CA LYS A 585 8.56 12.62 -26.24
C LYS A 585 7.32 12.19 -27.02
N GLN A 586 7.48 11.49 -28.13
CA GLN A 586 6.36 11.02 -28.94
C GLN A 586 5.50 10.00 -28.19
N ALA A 587 6.12 9.05 -27.49
CA ALA A 587 5.43 8.05 -26.68
C ALA A 587 4.62 8.69 -25.54
N ILE A 588 5.22 9.62 -24.78
CA ILE A 588 4.52 10.34 -23.71
C ILE A 588 3.42 11.23 -24.28
N TYR A 589 3.65 11.92 -25.39
CA TYR A 589 2.61 12.72 -26.05
C TYR A 589 1.39 11.87 -26.39
N GLN A 590 1.61 10.68 -26.98
CA GLN A 590 0.55 9.75 -27.32
C GLN A 590 -0.20 9.29 -26.06
N GLY A 591 0.53 8.74 -25.09
CA GLY A 591 -0.07 8.21 -23.86
C GLY A 591 -0.87 9.27 -23.10
N THR A 592 -0.30 10.46 -22.88
CA THR A 592 -1.00 11.55 -22.20
C THR A 592 -2.22 12.05 -22.98
N SER A 593 -2.17 12.11 -24.31
CA SER A 593 -3.30 12.57 -25.12
C SER A 593 -4.47 11.58 -25.11
N GLU A 594 -4.17 10.29 -25.25
CA GLU A 594 -5.16 9.21 -25.17
C GLU A 594 -5.77 9.13 -23.77
N GLY A 595 -4.93 9.09 -22.73
CA GLY A 595 -5.38 9.03 -21.35
C GLY A 595 -6.19 10.25 -20.91
N ALA A 596 -5.79 11.47 -21.32
CA ALA A 596 -6.55 12.69 -21.03
C ALA A 596 -7.95 12.67 -21.66
N THR A 597 -8.07 12.10 -22.87
CA THR A 597 -9.37 11.95 -23.55
C THR A 597 -10.25 10.97 -22.77
N VAL A 598 -9.73 9.77 -22.49
CA VAL A 598 -10.46 8.73 -21.74
C VAL A 598 -10.91 9.24 -20.37
N GLY A 599 -10.02 9.85 -19.59
CA GLY A 599 -10.35 10.35 -18.26
C GLY A 599 -11.41 11.44 -18.25
N ALA A 600 -11.31 12.41 -19.16
CA ALA A 600 -12.31 13.46 -19.29
C ALA A 600 -13.67 12.93 -19.76
N SER A 601 -13.68 11.97 -20.70
CA SER A 601 -14.91 11.32 -21.18
C SER A 601 -15.62 10.53 -20.08
N LEU A 602 -14.90 9.70 -19.34
CA LEU A 602 -15.46 8.91 -18.24
C LEU A 602 -16.04 9.82 -17.14
N ALA A 603 -15.36 10.93 -16.83
CA ALA A 603 -15.87 11.90 -15.86
C ALA A 603 -17.17 12.61 -16.29
N LEU A 604 -17.40 12.72 -17.60
CA LEU A 604 -18.65 13.24 -18.17
C LEU A 604 -19.77 12.18 -18.22
N GLY A 605 -19.49 10.94 -17.81
CA GLY A 605 -20.45 9.85 -17.75
C GLY A 605 -20.62 9.05 -19.05
N TYR A 606 -19.67 9.13 -19.97
CA TYR A 606 -19.62 8.21 -21.12
C TYR A 606 -19.16 6.82 -20.68
N ASP A 607 -19.65 5.78 -21.36
CA ASP A 607 -19.22 4.40 -21.12
C ASP A 607 -17.76 4.17 -21.52
N GLU A 608 -17.08 3.27 -20.82
CA GLU A 608 -15.66 2.91 -21.07
C GLU A 608 -15.42 2.44 -22.51
N SER A 609 -16.39 1.74 -23.12
CA SER A 609 -16.30 1.23 -24.49
C SER A 609 -16.25 2.30 -25.59
N VAL A 610 -16.58 3.55 -25.27
CA VAL A 610 -16.59 4.68 -26.23
C VAL A 610 -15.78 5.87 -25.74
N ALA A 611 -15.16 5.78 -24.56
CA ALA A 611 -14.52 6.91 -23.88
C ALA A 611 -13.32 7.48 -24.66
N ASP A 612 -12.63 6.64 -25.42
CA ASP A 612 -11.51 6.99 -26.31
C ASP A 612 -11.95 7.65 -27.63
N LEU A 613 -13.22 7.50 -28.02
CA LEU A 613 -13.80 8.01 -29.26
C LEU A 613 -14.55 9.35 -29.10
N VAL A 614 -14.75 9.82 -27.87
CA VAL A 614 -15.52 11.05 -27.61
C VAL A 614 -14.76 12.29 -28.11
N ASP A 615 -15.43 13.10 -28.92
CA ASP A 615 -14.89 14.38 -29.38
C ASP A 615 -15.24 15.51 -28.41
N LEU A 616 -14.31 15.83 -27.51
CA LEU A 616 -14.42 16.94 -26.57
C LEU A 616 -14.13 18.27 -27.26
N LYS A 617 -14.93 19.33 -26.99
CA LYS A 617 -14.69 20.66 -27.57
C LYS A 617 -13.33 21.24 -27.23
N SER A 618 -12.78 20.92 -26.07
CA SER A 618 -11.43 21.34 -25.64
C SER A 618 -10.29 20.47 -26.19
N SER A 619 -10.56 19.39 -26.94
CA SER A 619 -9.56 18.40 -27.39
C SER A 619 -8.37 19.03 -28.12
N ILE A 620 -8.62 19.99 -29.02
CA ILE A 620 -7.55 20.70 -29.75
C ILE A 620 -6.65 21.50 -28.79
N ALA A 621 -7.25 22.24 -27.86
CA ALA A 621 -6.51 23.06 -26.91
C ALA A 621 -5.71 22.20 -25.94
N VAL A 622 -6.29 21.10 -25.45
CA VAL A 622 -5.61 20.11 -24.60
C VAL A 622 -4.42 19.48 -25.32
N LYS A 623 -4.59 18.98 -26.54
CA LYS A 623 -3.49 18.39 -27.33
C LYS A 623 -2.39 19.39 -27.65
N ALA A 624 -2.74 20.65 -27.93
CA ALA A 624 -1.76 21.70 -28.16
C ALA A 624 -0.95 22.02 -26.89
N ALA A 625 -1.62 22.05 -25.73
CA ALA A 625 -0.99 22.29 -24.45
C ALA A 625 -0.04 21.14 -24.07
N ILE A 626 -0.49 19.89 -24.16
CA ILE A 626 0.32 18.69 -23.93
C ILE A 626 1.58 18.71 -24.81
N LYS A 627 1.44 19.03 -26.11
CA LYS A 627 2.59 19.10 -27.02
C LYS A 627 3.63 20.12 -26.55
N LYS A 628 3.19 21.33 -26.23
CA LYS A 628 4.05 22.42 -25.76
C LYS A 628 4.76 22.03 -24.45
N THR A 629 4.04 21.52 -23.47
CA THR A 629 4.61 21.18 -22.15
C THR A 629 5.56 20.00 -22.19
N ASN A 630 5.30 19.02 -23.06
CA ASN A 630 6.18 17.90 -23.29
C ASN A 630 7.54 18.37 -23.86
N ASP A 631 7.52 19.28 -24.84
CA ASP A 631 8.74 19.89 -25.38
C ASP A 631 9.54 20.64 -24.30
N GLU A 632 8.85 21.46 -23.48
CA GLU A 632 9.47 22.20 -22.38
C GLU A 632 10.08 21.27 -21.31
N ALA A 633 9.35 20.24 -20.90
CA ALA A 633 9.77 19.27 -19.90
C ALA A 633 11.00 18.48 -20.37
N ALA A 634 11.02 18.07 -21.63
CA ALA A 634 12.14 17.35 -22.22
C ALA A 634 13.42 18.20 -22.26
N ILE A 635 13.32 19.47 -22.67
CA ILE A 635 14.46 20.40 -22.65
C ILE A 635 15.03 20.51 -21.24
N LYS A 636 14.16 20.68 -20.24
CA LYS A 636 14.57 20.86 -18.84
C LYS A 636 15.11 19.59 -18.20
N ALA A 637 14.55 18.43 -18.52
CA ALA A 637 15.06 17.14 -18.05
C ALA A 637 16.44 16.87 -18.64
N ASN A 638 16.62 17.07 -19.95
CA ASN A 638 17.89 16.92 -20.64
C ASN A 638 18.95 17.90 -20.12
N SER A 639 18.60 19.16 -19.86
CA SER A 639 19.54 20.12 -19.26
C SER A 639 19.97 19.70 -17.86
N THR A 640 19.06 19.10 -17.08
CA THR A 640 19.37 18.62 -15.71
C THR A 640 20.29 17.40 -15.74
N MET A 641 20.11 16.49 -16.70
CA MET A 641 21.01 15.35 -16.91
C MET A 641 22.36 15.78 -17.48
N ALA A 642 22.37 16.74 -18.41
CA ALA A 642 23.57 17.27 -19.05
C ALA A 642 24.48 18.03 -18.07
N VAL A 643 23.99 18.51 -16.93
CA VAL A 643 24.84 19.11 -15.88
C VAL A 643 25.63 18.05 -15.10
N LYS A 644 25.27 16.75 -15.17
CA LYS A 644 26.11 15.65 -14.65
C LYS A 644 27.23 15.24 -15.61
N THR A 645 27.17 15.62 -16.88
CA THR A 645 28.30 15.54 -17.81
C THR A 645 28.99 16.90 -17.83
N ILE A 646 30.27 16.96 -17.46
CA ILE A 646 31.06 18.19 -17.39
C ILE A 646 30.77 19.09 -18.60
N GLN A 647 30.13 20.24 -18.39
CA GLN A 647 30.18 21.31 -19.38
C GLN A 647 31.62 21.79 -19.42
N THR A 648 32.40 21.28 -20.36
CA THR A 648 33.76 21.77 -20.58
C THR A 648 33.63 23.19 -21.11
N SER A 649 33.84 24.20 -20.26
CA SER A 649 34.08 25.54 -20.77
C SER A 649 35.41 25.53 -21.53
N SER A 650 35.53 26.37 -22.57
CA SER A 650 36.78 26.52 -23.31
C SER A 650 37.95 26.88 -22.39
N GLN A 651 37.66 27.58 -21.28
CA GLN A 651 38.63 27.93 -20.25
C GLN A 651 39.07 26.73 -19.41
N ASP A 652 38.16 25.83 -19.04
CA ASP A 652 38.50 24.62 -18.27
C ASP A 652 39.30 23.63 -19.12
N MET A 653 38.93 23.49 -20.40
CA MET A 653 39.72 22.73 -21.39
C MET A 653 41.13 23.29 -21.55
N LEU A 654 41.28 24.62 -21.65
CA LEU A 654 42.59 25.27 -21.70
C LEU A 654 43.40 25.06 -20.41
N LEU A 655 42.74 25.05 -19.25
CA LEU A 655 43.39 24.81 -17.96
C LEU A 655 43.88 23.36 -17.83
N LEU A 656 43.06 22.40 -18.27
CA LEU A 656 43.40 20.98 -18.39
C LEU A 656 44.57 20.77 -19.37
N MET A 657 44.52 21.39 -20.55
CA MET A 657 45.59 21.31 -21.55
C MET A 657 46.92 21.86 -21.01
N ARG A 658 46.89 22.96 -20.24
CA ARG A 658 48.09 23.46 -19.53
C ARG A 658 48.57 22.52 -18.43
N LYS A 659 47.66 21.98 -17.63
CA LYS A 659 48.00 21.11 -16.49
C LYS A 659 48.61 19.78 -16.93
N PHE A 660 48.18 19.25 -18.07
CA PHE A 660 48.67 17.99 -18.65
C PHE A 660 49.63 18.17 -19.83
N ASN A 661 50.08 19.41 -20.09
CA ASN A 661 51.04 19.75 -21.14
C ASN A 661 50.64 19.26 -22.55
N ILE A 662 49.34 19.27 -22.84
CA ILE A 662 48.77 18.83 -24.13
C ILE A 662 48.91 19.99 -25.13
N ASN A 663 49.71 19.79 -26.18
CA ASN A 663 49.90 20.79 -27.23
C ASN A 663 48.80 20.65 -28.32
N PRO A 664 47.97 21.69 -28.57
CA PRO A 664 46.89 21.64 -29.56
C PRO A 664 47.36 21.37 -31.00
N LEU A 665 48.62 21.70 -31.33
CA LEU A 665 49.20 21.47 -32.66
C LEU A 665 49.32 19.98 -33.03
N TYR A 666 49.47 19.09 -32.03
CA TYR A 666 49.67 17.66 -32.25
C TYR A 666 48.45 16.80 -31.92
N THR A 667 47.37 17.42 -31.39
CA THR A 667 46.17 16.71 -30.90
C THR A 667 44.86 17.18 -31.54
N ASN A 668 44.93 17.95 -32.64
CA ASN A 668 43.78 18.42 -33.42
C ASN A 668 43.70 17.78 -34.82
N PRO A 669 43.47 16.46 -34.94
CA PRO A 669 43.41 15.77 -36.23
C PRO A 669 42.18 16.16 -37.07
N THR A 670 41.16 16.77 -36.45
CA THR A 670 39.87 17.14 -37.10
C THR A 670 39.70 18.63 -37.40
N ARG A 671 40.70 19.49 -37.10
CA ARG A 671 40.66 20.95 -37.33
C ARG A 671 39.47 21.69 -36.69
N ILE A 672 38.96 21.23 -35.54
CA ILE A 672 37.78 21.85 -34.88
C ILE A 672 38.11 23.26 -34.34
N PHE A 673 39.39 23.53 -34.02
CA PHE A 673 39.87 24.88 -33.74
C PHE A 673 40.44 25.52 -35.00
N SER A 674 39.68 26.43 -35.61
CA SER A 674 40.14 27.22 -36.76
C SER A 674 41.13 28.30 -36.31
N ASN A 675 42.37 28.24 -36.79
CA ASN A 675 43.33 29.32 -36.65
C ASN A 675 42.99 30.43 -37.65
N PRO A 676 42.65 31.67 -37.24
CA PRO A 676 42.21 32.72 -38.15
C PRO A 676 43.30 33.19 -39.15
N ASN A 677 44.57 32.83 -38.93
CA ASN A 677 45.71 33.31 -39.72
C ASN A 677 46.50 32.21 -40.44
N ALA A 678 45.92 31.02 -40.67
CA ALA A 678 46.61 29.96 -41.42
C ALA A 678 46.47 30.18 -42.94
N VAL A 679 47.58 30.52 -43.59
CA VAL A 679 47.76 30.54 -45.05
C VAL A 679 47.92 29.08 -45.53
N GLU A 680 47.21 28.70 -46.60
CA GLU A 680 47.42 27.49 -47.42
C GLU A 680 48.92 27.28 -47.73
N GLU A 681 49.60 26.14 -47.75
CA GLU A 681 49.38 24.68 -47.70
C GLU A 681 50.76 24.05 -47.35
N GLU A 682 50.81 22.85 -46.76
CA GLU A 682 51.84 21.85 -47.08
C GLU A 682 51.17 20.46 -47.18
N PRO A 683 51.52 19.63 -48.17
CA PRO A 683 50.96 18.29 -48.29
C PRO A 683 51.52 17.37 -47.20
N LEU A 684 50.64 16.53 -46.64
CA LEU A 684 51.02 15.50 -45.67
C LEU A 684 52.17 14.62 -46.22
N PRO A 685 53.19 14.28 -45.40
CA PRO A 685 54.39 13.58 -45.88
C PRO A 685 54.18 12.07 -46.13
N PHE A 686 52.95 11.59 -46.24
CA PHE A 686 52.64 10.18 -46.41
C PHE A 686 51.74 9.97 -47.63
N LYS A 687 52.25 9.18 -48.61
CA LYS A 687 51.56 8.85 -49.86
C LYS A 687 50.58 7.67 -49.75
N ASP A 688 50.59 6.93 -48.64
CA ASP A 688 49.80 5.70 -48.50
C ASP A 688 48.64 5.88 -47.52
N LYS A 689 47.43 5.51 -47.97
CA LYS A 689 46.27 5.36 -47.08
C LYS A 689 46.53 4.18 -46.15
N PHE A 690 46.51 4.41 -44.85
CA PHE A 690 46.49 3.33 -43.87
C PHE A 690 45.34 2.37 -44.18
N PRO A 691 45.59 1.05 -44.25
CA PRO A 691 44.53 0.08 -44.44
C PRO A 691 43.64 0.08 -43.19
N VAL A 692 42.34 0.23 -43.41
CA VAL A 692 41.29 0.16 -42.39
C VAL A 692 41.32 -1.24 -41.77
N ALA A 693 41.55 -1.33 -40.46
CA ALA A 693 41.27 -2.54 -39.69
C ALA A 693 39.82 -2.45 -39.16
N SER A 694 39.02 -3.45 -39.54
CA SER A 694 37.68 -3.76 -39.01
C SER A 694 37.79 -4.36 -37.59
N PRO A 695 36.69 -4.44 -36.82
CA PRO A 695 36.68 -4.43 -35.36
C PRO A 695 37.02 -5.77 -34.71
N ILE A 696 37.54 -5.70 -33.48
CA ILE A 696 37.29 -6.68 -32.41
C ILE A 696 36.57 -5.93 -31.30
#